data_AF-A0A4S4LM46-F1
#
_entry.id   AF-A0A4S4LM46-F1
#
_cell.length_a   1.000
_cell.length_b   1.000
_cell.length_c   1.000
_cell.angle_alpha   90.00
_cell.angle_beta   90.00
_cell.angle_gamma   90.00
#
_symmetry.space_group_name_H-M   'P 1'
#
loop_
_entity.id
_entity.type
_entity.pdbx_description
1 polymer ?
#
loop_
_entity_poly.entity_id
_entity_poly.type
_entity_poly.pdbx_seq_one_letter_code
_entity_poly.pdbx_strand_id
1 'polypeptide(L)'
;MLPLSLKGPLILLTTICYHIGMTPPNPPPSKEERVKAVGERSTIKERLTRFIPFSARTIVTVVSTIEIAVICAKQSPTNALLSKVLDFFCHDKGADVGLFLSTQSFIGMALVCLGGGIRMACYRELGRLFTYELTLRKEHKLITSGLYSIVRHPSYTGGAILAVGMTICELGRGTWWTEAGIMRTFPGQLLVTVWSVILVYSAFIFRRAIEEDRLLRTEFKEQWEEWAARVPYKSSLLVTSIMPGDETLQKKHEESDSEDEEEEQFQKLDIDVTKLTPLSPEVISKQATINLGTIGHVAHGKSTVVKAISGVQTVRFKNELVRNITIKLGYANAKIYKCENEACPRPSCYRSYRSDKEDNPPCERPGCGHRMKLVRHVSFVDCPGHDILMATMLNGAAVMDAALLLIAANETCPQPQTSEHLAAVEIMKLEHLIILQNKVDLIKQPQALEHQKSIVAFVKGTVAESSPIVPISAQLKYNIDAVNEYIVKRIPIPVRDFTSDPRLIVIRSFDVNKPGAEVDDLKGGVAGGSILTGVLHLGQEVEIRPGIVTKDSTGRNRCKPIFSRIVSLHAESNHLQFAVPGGLIGVGTKIDPTLCRADRLVGQVLGAVGKLPQIYTELEISLFLLRRLLGVKTEDKKQTKVSKLVKNELLLINIGSTSTGGRVLSVKADLAKIQLTSPACTEVGEKVALSRRIEKHWRLVGWGSVQRGTVLEVD
;
A
#
# COMPACT_ATOMS: atom_id res chain seq x y z
N MET A 1 -16.74 45.39 -46.41
CA MET A 1 -15.84 45.53 -45.24
C MET A 1 -16.44 46.57 -44.31
N LEU A 2 -16.60 46.25 -43.02
CA LEU A 2 -17.08 47.22 -42.03
C LEU A 2 -16.03 48.33 -41.82
N PRO A 3 -16.43 49.58 -41.53
CA PRO A 3 -15.50 50.69 -41.42
C PRO A 3 -14.55 50.49 -40.23
N LEU A 4 -13.26 50.82 -40.43
CA LEU A 4 -12.22 50.73 -39.40
C LEU A 4 -12.55 51.57 -38.15
N SER A 5 -13.37 52.61 -38.30
CA SER A 5 -13.88 53.45 -37.20
C SER A 5 -14.78 52.70 -36.23
N LEU A 6 -15.47 51.64 -36.66
CA LEU A 6 -16.33 50.84 -35.78
C LEU A 6 -15.54 49.84 -34.92
N LYS A 7 -14.32 49.48 -35.36
CA LYS A 7 -13.48 48.47 -34.69
C LYS A 7 -12.97 48.92 -33.32
N GLY A 8 -12.55 50.18 -33.19
CA GLY A 8 -12.03 50.74 -31.94
C GLY A 8 -13.03 50.68 -30.77
N PRO A 9 -14.27 51.19 -30.93
CA PRO A 9 -15.32 51.10 -29.91
C PRO A 9 -15.70 49.66 -29.54
N LEU A 10 -15.70 48.74 -30.51
CA LEU A 10 -16.01 47.33 -30.27
C LEU A 10 -14.93 46.64 -29.43
N ILE A 11 -13.64 46.90 -29.70
CA ILE A 11 -12.53 46.38 -28.88
C ILE A 11 -12.60 46.93 -27.45
N LEU A 12 -12.93 48.23 -27.30
CA LEU A 12 -13.09 48.84 -26.00
C LEU A 12 -14.23 48.17 -25.21
N LEU A 13 -15.37 47.94 -25.85
CA LEU A 13 -16.51 47.25 -25.24
C LEU A 13 -16.13 45.82 -24.79
N THR A 14 -15.46 45.04 -25.65
CA THR A 14 -15.04 43.68 -25.28
C THR A 14 -13.99 43.65 -24.19
N THR A 15 -13.08 44.62 -24.17
CA THR A 15 -12.08 44.78 -23.11
C THR A 15 -12.76 45.04 -21.76
N ILE A 16 -13.76 45.92 -21.75
CA ILE A 16 -14.55 46.22 -20.54
C ILE A 16 -15.32 44.97 -20.07
N CYS A 17 -16.01 44.27 -20.99
CA CYS A 17 -16.73 43.04 -20.66
C CYS A 17 -15.80 41.95 -20.09
N TYR A 18 -14.61 41.78 -20.68
CA TYR A 18 -13.61 40.82 -20.19
C TYR A 18 -13.04 41.22 -18.82
N HIS A 19 -12.74 42.51 -18.64
CA HIS A 19 -12.22 43.04 -17.37
C HIS A 19 -13.22 42.85 -16.23
N ILE A 20 -14.50 43.14 -16.49
CA ILE A 20 -15.59 42.93 -15.53
C ILE A 20 -15.76 41.42 -15.24
N GLY A 21 -15.78 40.57 -16.27
CA GLY A 21 -15.95 39.13 -16.12
C GLY A 21 -14.83 38.44 -15.34
N MET A 22 -13.60 38.96 -15.38
CA MET A 22 -12.44 38.39 -14.67
C MET A 22 -12.18 39.01 -13.29
N THR A 23 -12.80 40.16 -12.99
CA THR A 23 -12.64 40.83 -11.68
C THR A 23 -13.70 40.32 -10.70
N PRO A 24 -13.32 39.79 -9.53
CA PRO A 24 -14.30 39.37 -8.53
C PRO A 24 -14.98 40.61 -7.92
N PRO A 25 -16.30 40.58 -7.69
CA PRO A 25 -17.05 41.70 -7.13
C PRO A 25 -16.74 41.97 -5.65
N ASN A 26 -16.28 40.96 -4.90
CA ASN A 26 -16.02 41.06 -3.46
C ASN A 26 -14.56 40.76 -3.11
N PRO A 27 -14.02 41.41 -2.06
CA PRO A 27 -12.71 41.05 -1.50
C PRO A 27 -12.73 39.66 -0.85
N PRO A 28 -11.54 39.02 -0.69
CA PRO A 28 -11.44 37.72 -0.04
C PRO A 28 -11.94 37.77 1.42
N PRO A 29 -12.55 36.70 1.94
CA PRO A 29 -13.10 36.66 3.28
C PRO A 29 -11.99 36.72 4.34
N SER A 30 -12.21 37.49 5.41
CA SER A 30 -11.32 37.54 6.58
C SER A 30 -11.25 36.16 7.27
N LYS A 31 -10.18 35.90 8.03
CA LYS A 31 -9.97 34.58 8.68
C LYS A 31 -11.12 34.20 9.64
N GLU A 32 -11.78 35.20 10.24
CA GLU A 32 -12.88 35.02 11.20
C GLU A 32 -14.23 34.67 10.56
N GLU A 33 -14.42 34.98 9.27
CA GLU A 33 -15.64 34.67 8.50
C GLU A 33 -15.64 33.25 7.89
N ARG A 34 -14.52 32.50 7.99
CA ARG A 34 -14.34 31.16 7.41
C ARG A 34 -14.81 30.08 8.40
N VAL A 35 -15.70 29.18 7.97
CA VAL A 35 -16.20 28.05 8.80
C VAL A 35 -15.30 26.83 8.67
N LYS A 36 -14.94 26.49 7.43
CA LYS A 36 -14.10 25.34 7.07
C LYS A 36 -13.21 25.77 5.91
N ALA A 37 -11.90 25.67 6.09
CA ALA A 37 -10.95 25.67 4.98
C ALA A 37 -10.64 24.20 4.68
N VAL A 38 -10.84 23.77 3.43
CA VAL A 38 -10.29 22.47 3.00
C VAL A 38 -8.78 22.53 3.23
N GLY A 39 -8.26 21.49 3.87
CA GLY A 39 -6.99 21.44 4.59
C GLY A 39 -5.84 22.20 3.94
N GLU A 40 -4.90 22.67 4.78
CA GLU A 40 -3.66 23.34 4.41
C GLU A 40 -2.85 22.58 3.33
N ARG A 41 -3.27 22.69 2.07
CA ARG A 41 -2.57 22.16 0.90
C ARG A 41 -2.22 23.32 -0.01
N SER A 42 -1.05 23.86 0.30
CA SER A 42 -0.21 24.76 -0.52
C SER A 42 -0.77 26.17 -0.74
N THR A 43 -0.24 27.12 0.03
CA THR A 43 -0.26 28.58 -0.22
C THR A 43 0.08 28.98 -1.67
N ILE A 44 0.73 28.09 -2.42
CA ILE A 44 1.12 28.27 -3.83
C ILE A 44 -0.10 28.16 -4.79
N LYS A 45 -0.99 27.17 -4.60
CA LYS A 45 -2.17 27.00 -5.48
C LYS A 45 -3.16 28.17 -5.35
N GLU A 46 -3.35 28.68 -4.14
CA GLU A 46 -4.19 29.86 -3.90
C GLU A 46 -3.60 31.14 -4.48
N ARG A 47 -2.27 31.32 -4.39
CA ARG A 47 -1.56 32.44 -5.04
C ARG A 47 -1.69 32.37 -6.57
N LEU A 48 -1.51 31.18 -7.16
CA LEU A 48 -1.70 30.95 -8.60
C LEU A 48 -3.13 31.27 -9.06
N THR A 49 -4.13 30.85 -8.28
CA THR A 49 -5.56 31.09 -8.60
C THR A 49 -5.93 32.58 -8.63
N ARG A 50 -5.22 33.44 -7.87
CA ARG A 50 -5.38 34.90 -7.94
C ARG A 50 -4.53 35.55 -9.02
N PHE A 51 -3.32 35.03 -9.21
CA PHE A 51 -2.36 35.61 -10.14
C PHE A 51 -2.80 35.46 -11.61
N ILE A 52 -3.45 34.36 -11.96
CA ILE A 52 -3.80 34.03 -13.36
C ILE A 52 -4.91 34.93 -13.93
N PRO A 53 -6.05 35.19 -13.25
CA PRO A 53 -7.02 36.16 -13.73
C PRO A 53 -6.45 37.59 -13.80
N PHE A 54 -5.56 37.93 -12.85
CA PHE A 54 -4.87 39.22 -12.84
C PHE A 54 -3.95 39.39 -14.05
N SER A 55 -3.10 38.40 -14.36
CA SER A 55 -2.19 38.44 -15.50
C SER A 55 -2.95 38.45 -16.83
N ALA A 56 -4.00 37.64 -16.97
CA ALA A 56 -4.83 37.59 -18.17
C ALA A 56 -5.49 38.95 -18.47
N ARG A 57 -6.01 39.64 -17.44
CA ARG A 57 -6.62 40.96 -17.55
C ARG A 57 -5.61 42.04 -17.95
N THR A 58 -4.43 42.01 -17.35
CA THR A 58 -3.35 42.94 -17.68
C THR A 58 -2.89 42.76 -19.12
N ILE A 59 -2.71 41.52 -19.58
CA ILE A 59 -2.32 41.22 -20.97
C ILE A 59 -3.37 41.74 -21.95
N VAL A 60 -4.65 41.40 -21.75
CA VAL A 60 -5.73 41.85 -22.65
C VAL A 60 -5.84 43.38 -22.69
N THR A 61 -5.76 44.05 -21.54
CA THR A 61 -5.85 45.51 -21.49
C THR A 61 -4.68 46.17 -22.22
N VAL A 62 -3.47 45.66 -22.06
CA VAL A 62 -2.28 46.17 -22.76
C VAL A 62 -2.37 45.94 -24.26
N VAL A 63 -2.76 44.74 -24.70
CA VAL A 63 -2.86 44.40 -26.13
C VAL A 63 -3.97 45.22 -26.81
N SER A 64 -5.15 45.30 -26.19
CA SER A 64 -6.29 46.06 -26.73
C SER A 64 -6.04 47.57 -26.75
N THR A 65 -5.33 48.14 -25.77
CA THR A 65 -4.96 49.56 -25.77
C THR A 65 -3.96 49.90 -26.86
N ILE A 66 -3.00 49.01 -27.13
CA ILE A 66 -2.05 49.18 -28.24
C ILE A 66 -2.79 49.09 -29.58
N GLU A 67 -3.69 48.12 -29.75
CA GLU A 67 -4.47 48.01 -31.00
C GLU A 67 -5.35 49.25 -31.25
N ILE A 68 -6.01 49.79 -30.22
CA ILE A 68 -6.77 51.05 -30.32
C ILE A 68 -5.84 52.22 -30.69
N ALA A 69 -4.66 52.32 -30.08
CA ALA A 69 -3.69 53.36 -30.39
C ALA A 69 -3.20 53.30 -31.85
N VAL A 70 -2.97 52.10 -32.38
CA VAL A 70 -2.58 51.87 -33.77
C VAL A 70 -3.74 52.22 -34.73
N ILE A 71 -4.99 51.87 -34.37
CA ILE A 71 -6.18 52.24 -35.17
C ILE A 71 -6.34 53.78 -35.23
N CYS A 72 -6.18 54.47 -34.10
CA CYS A 72 -6.24 55.94 -34.04
C CYS A 72 -5.11 56.60 -34.85
N ALA A 73 -3.90 56.04 -34.79
CA ALA A 73 -2.76 56.52 -35.56
C ALA A 73 -2.97 56.37 -37.08
N LYS A 74 -3.62 55.29 -37.51
CA LYS A 74 -3.95 55.08 -38.93
C LYS A 74 -5.04 56.01 -39.46
N GLN A 75 -5.97 56.45 -38.61
CA GLN A 75 -7.06 57.35 -39.00
C GLN A 75 -6.63 58.82 -39.10
N SER A 76 -5.52 59.22 -38.48
CA SER A 76 -4.99 60.60 -38.50
C SER A 76 -3.49 60.65 -38.81
N PRO A 77 -3.08 60.42 -40.08
CA PRO A 77 -1.67 60.31 -40.47
C PRO A 77 -0.87 61.63 -40.45
N THR A 78 -1.53 62.78 -40.22
CA THR A 78 -0.90 64.12 -40.29
C THR A 78 -0.11 64.53 -39.05
N ASN A 79 -0.22 63.79 -37.94
CA ASN A 79 0.44 64.12 -36.68
C ASN A 79 1.76 63.35 -36.49
N ALA A 80 2.89 64.05 -36.38
CA ALA A 80 4.24 63.48 -36.23
C ALA A 80 4.44 62.61 -34.97
N LEU A 81 3.55 62.72 -33.98
CA LEU A 81 3.59 61.92 -32.77
C LEU A 81 2.92 60.55 -32.97
N LEU A 82 1.89 60.47 -33.81
CA LEU A 82 1.19 59.23 -34.15
C LEU A 82 1.96 58.39 -35.19
N SER A 83 2.76 59.01 -36.06
CA SER A 83 3.67 58.26 -36.95
C SER A 83 4.76 57.52 -36.16
N LYS A 84 5.32 58.15 -35.11
CA LYS A 84 6.27 57.49 -34.19
C LYS A 84 5.66 56.31 -33.43
N VAL A 85 4.37 56.37 -33.12
CA VAL A 85 3.62 55.27 -32.49
C VAL A 85 3.50 54.08 -33.46
N LEU A 86 3.23 54.33 -34.75
CA LEU A 86 3.19 53.29 -35.77
C LEU A 86 4.56 52.61 -35.96
N ASP A 87 5.64 53.38 -36.01
CA ASP A 87 7.01 52.86 -36.13
C ASP A 87 7.45 52.05 -34.90
N PHE A 88 6.97 52.41 -33.71
CA PHE A 88 7.33 51.70 -32.48
C PHE A 88 6.57 50.38 -32.29
N PHE A 89 5.28 50.34 -32.64
CA PHE A 89 4.42 49.19 -32.40
C PHE A 89 4.21 48.28 -33.61
N CYS A 90 4.72 48.63 -34.80
CA CYS A 90 4.68 47.77 -35.99
C CYS A 90 6.10 47.40 -36.43
N HIS A 91 6.43 46.10 -36.46
CA HIS A 91 7.77 45.64 -36.82
C HIS A 91 8.03 45.70 -38.33
N ASP A 92 7.00 45.42 -39.14
CA ASP A 92 7.08 45.58 -40.60
C ASP A 92 6.72 47.04 -40.96
N LYS A 93 7.61 47.70 -41.71
CA LYS A 93 7.65 49.15 -41.94
C LYS A 93 6.27 49.76 -42.29
N GLY A 94 5.60 50.32 -41.29
CA GLY A 94 4.78 51.54 -41.28
C GLY A 94 3.54 51.70 -42.18
N ALA A 95 3.41 51.03 -43.33
CA ALA A 95 2.42 51.44 -44.35
C ALA A 95 1.40 50.38 -44.79
N ASP A 96 1.65 49.08 -44.60
CA ASP A 96 0.83 48.00 -45.19
C ASP A 96 0.15 47.07 -44.17
N VAL A 97 -0.04 47.52 -42.92
CA VAL A 97 -0.77 46.74 -41.90
C VAL A 97 -2.26 46.77 -42.21
N GLY A 98 -2.77 45.68 -42.79
CA GLY A 98 -4.17 45.48 -43.16
C GLY A 98 -5.09 45.25 -41.96
N LEU A 99 -5.29 46.26 -41.10
CA LEU A 99 -6.29 46.17 -40.02
C LEU A 99 -7.70 46.24 -40.61
N PHE A 100 -8.46 45.16 -40.47
CA PHE A 100 -9.88 45.11 -40.79
C PHE A 100 -10.62 44.23 -39.78
N LEU A 101 -11.94 44.40 -39.69
CA LEU A 101 -12.77 43.57 -38.82
C LEU A 101 -13.08 42.25 -39.52
N SER A 102 -12.40 41.17 -39.09
CA SER A 102 -12.65 39.82 -39.58
C SER A 102 -13.92 39.22 -38.99
N THR A 103 -14.59 38.33 -39.73
CA THR A 103 -15.72 37.52 -39.23
C THR A 103 -15.32 36.73 -37.98
N GLN A 104 -14.07 36.31 -37.88
CA GLN A 104 -13.54 35.60 -36.70
C GLN A 104 -13.50 36.51 -35.47
N SER A 105 -13.03 37.76 -35.62
CA SER A 105 -13.02 38.74 -34.53
C SER A 105 -14.44 39.07 -34.07
N PHE A 106 -15.41 39.15 -34.98
CA PHE A 106 -16.82 39.37 -34.60
C PHE A 106 -17.41 38.21 -33.79
N ILE A 107 -17.12 36.96 -34.18
CA ILE A 107 -17.52 35.77 -33.42
C ILE A 107 -16.87 35.77 -32.03
N GLY A 108 -15.57 36.07 -31.96
CA GLY A 108 -14.86 36.20 -30.68
C GLY A 108 -15.49 37.27 -29.79
N MET A 109 -15.81 38.44 -30.35
CA MET A 109 -16.40 39.56 -29.61
C MET A 109 -17.79 39.18 -29.05
N ALA A 110 -18.60 38.49 -29.85
CA ALA A 110 -19.90 37.98 -29.42
C ALA A 110 -19.77 36.97 -28.26
N LEU A 111 -18.79 36.05 -28.35
CA LEU A 111 -18.51 35.08 -27.27
C LEU A 111 -18.05 35.77 -25.98
N VAL A 112 -17.23 36.81 -26.09
CA VAL A 112 -16.77 37.57 -24.91
C VAL A 112 -17.93 38.28 -24.22
N CYS A 113 -18.82 38.91 -25.00
CA CYS A 113 -20.03 39.53 -24.45
C CYS A 113 -20.95 38.48 -23.79
N LEU A 114 -21.11 37.31 -24.40
CA LEU A 114 -21.90 36.20 -23.84
C LEU A 114 -21.31 35.67 -22.53
N GLY A 115 -20.01 35.36 -22.51
CA GLY A 115 -19.32 34.87 -21.32
C GLY A 115 -19.29 35.89 -20.18
N GLY A 116 -19.12 37.17 -20.52
CA GLY A 116 -19.20 38.30 -19.57
C GLY A 116 -20.60 38.47 -19.00
N GLY A 117 -21.64 38.33 -19.83
CA GLY A 117 -23.04 38.34 -19.41
C GLY A 117 -23.38 37.20 -18.44
N ILE A 118 -22.91 35.98 -18.73
CA ILE A 118 -23.08 34.83 -17.82
C ILE A 118 -22.40 35.09 -16.47
N ARG A 119 -21.16 35.61 -16.48
CA ARG A 119 -20.43 35.96 -15.26
C ARG A 119 -21.15 37.02 -14.44
N MET A 120 -21.64 38.08 -15.08
CA MET A 120 -22.39 39.15 -14.42
C MET A 120 -23.71 38.66 -13.82
N ALA A 121 -24.43 37.78 -14.51
CA ALA A 121 -25.61 37.12 -13.96
C ALA A 121 -25.25 36.28 -12.72
N CYS A 122 -24.15 35.52 -12.76
CA CYS A 122 -23.67 34.77 -11.59
C CYS A 122 -23.28 35.67 -10.43
N TYR A 123 -22.66 36.83 -10.68
CA TYR A 123 -22.29 37.80 -9.64
C TYR A 123 -23.52 38.43 -8.99
N ARG A 124 -24.57 38.68 -9.76
CA ARG A 124 -25.83 39.20 -9.26
C ARG A 124 -26.59 38.19 -8.40
N GLU A 125 -26.61 36.92 -8.81
CA GLU A 125 -27.27 35.83 -8.07
C GLU A 125 -26.51 35.49 -6.78
N LEU A 126 -25.19 35.28 -6.83
CA LEU A 126 -24.39 34.90 -5.65
C LEU A 126 -24.08 36.07 -4.70
N GLY A 127 -24.08 37.31 -5.19
CA GLY A 127 -23.82 38.50 -4.39
C GLY A 127 -22.55 38.37 -3.55
N ARG A 128 -22.66 38.51 -2.22
CA ARG A 128 -21.55 38.41 -1.24
C ARG A 128 -20.91 37.02 -1.16
N LEU A 129 -21.59 35.97 -1.64
CA LEU A 129 -21.11 34.59 -1.61
C LEU A 129 -20.16 34.25 -2.76
N PHE A 130 -20.04 35.11 -3.79
CA PHE A 130 -19.09 34.87 -4.87
C PHE A 130 -17.64 35.15 -4.41
N THR A 131 -16.84 34.10 -4.27
CA THR A 131 -15.41 34.18 -3.96
C THR A 131 -14.59 33.26 -4.86
N TYR A 132 -13.39 33.69 -5.28
CA TYR A 132 -12.45 32.80 -5.97
C TYR A 132 -11.78 31.80 -5.02
N GLU A 133 -11.84 32.03 -3.70
CA GLU A 133 -11.36 31.10 -2.67
C GLU A 133 -12.44 30.04 -2.37
N LEU A 134 -11.99 28.80 -2.21
CA LEU A 134 -12.83 27.63 -1.92
C LEU A 134 -13.11 27.62 -0.41
N THR A 135 -13.89 28.59 0.05
CA THR A 135 -14.16 28.81 1.48
C THR A 135 -15.64 28.98 1.73
N LEU A 136 -16.17 28.23 2.70
CA LEU A 136 -17.54 28.39 3.17
C LEU A 136 -17.60 29.53 4.19
N ARG A 137 -18.48 30.50 3.93
CA ARG A 137 -18.81 31.57 4.89
C ARG A 137 -19.84 31.07 5.89
N LYS A 138 -19.86 31.64 7.10
CA LYS A 138 -20.82 31.31 8.18
C LYS A 138 -22.30 31.40 7.79
N GLU A 139 -22.63 32.20 6.79
CA GLU A 139 -24.01 32.41 6.31
C GLU A 139 -24.23 31.87 4.88
N HIS A 140 -23.44 30.89 4.43
CA HIS A 140 -23.58 30.33 3.09
C HIS A 140 -24.95 29.65 2.93
N LYS A 141 -25.71 30.03 1.90
CA LYS A 141 -26.99 29.40 1.54
C LYS A 141 -26.88 28.84 0.13
N LEU A 142 -27.47 27.66 -0.10
CA LEU A 142 -27.54 27.07 -1.43
C LEU A 142 -28.46 27.92 -2.33
N ILE A 143 -27.88 28.55 -3.35
CA ILE A 143 -28.63 29.38 -4.30
C ILE A 143 -29.09 28.52 -5.46
N THR A 144 -30.41 28.43 -5.63
CA THR A 144 -31.07 27.57 -6.62
C THR A 144 -31.80 28.38 -7.71
N SER A 145 -31.71 29.72 -7.67
CA SER A 145 -32.35 30.65 -8.61
C SER A 145 -31.49 30.95 -9.85
N GLY A 146 -32.16 31.47 -10.90
CA GLY A 146 -31.48 31.95 -12.11
C GLY A 146 -30.75 30.83 -12.87
N LEU A 147 -29.52 31.11 -13.30
CA LEU A 147 -28.70 30.16 -14.08
C LEU A 147 -28.31 28.89 -13.30
N TYR A 148 -28.31 28.95 -11.96
CA TYR A 148 -28.02 27.82 -11.08
C TYR A 148 -29.14 26.76 -11.03
N SER A 149 -30.32 27.08 -11.58
CA SER A 149 -31.40 26.09 -11.80
C SER A 149 -31.15 25.19 -13.02
N ILE A 150 -30.32 25.65 -13.97
CA ILE A 150 -30.09 24.96 -15.25
C ILE A 150 -28.75 24.22 -15.24
N VAL A 151 -27.71 24.84 -14.68
CA VAL A 151 -26.34 24.30 -14.63
C VAL A 151 -25.81 24.44 -13.20
N ARG A 152 -25.12 23.43 -12.68
CA ARG A 152 -24.57 23.47 -11.30
C ARG A 152 -23.53 24.57 -11.08
N HIS A 153 -22.64 24.79 -12.06
CA HIS A 153 -21.63 25.86 -11.98
C HIS A 153 -21.51 26.68 -13.29
N PRO A 154 -22.44 27.61 -13.56
CA PRO A 154 -22.46 28.44 -14.77
C PRO A 154 -21.28 29.43 -14.86
N SER A 155 -20.72 29.86 -13.73
CA SER A 155 -19.59 30.80 -13.69
C SER A 155 -18.31 30.22 -14.33
N TYR A 156 -18.01 28.93 -14.14
CA TYR A 156 -16.86 28.30 -14.78
C TYR A 156 -17.03 28.22 -16.30
N THR A 157 -18.25 27.93 -16.76
CA THR A 157 -18.60 27.97 -18.19
C THR A 157 -18.42 29.37 -18.77
N GLY A 158 -18.90 30.41 -18.08
CA GLY A 158 -18.71 31.80 -18.50
C GLY A 158 -17.23 32.21 -18.58
N GLY A 159 -16.41 31.74 -17.65
CA GLY A 159 -14.96 31.98 -17.67
C GLY A 159 -14.24 31.30 -18.85
N ALA A 160 -14.61 30.07 -19.18
CA ALA A 160 -14.06 29.37 -20.34
C ALA A 160 -14.47 30.02 -21.67
N ILE A 161 -15.75 30.41 -21.79
CA ILE A 161 -16.24 31.14 -22.98
C ILE A 161 -15.51 32.47 -23.14
N LEU A 162 -15.25 33.20 -22.05
CA LEU A 162 -14.45 34.44 -22.08
C LEU A 162 -13.02 34.20 -22.58
N ALA A 163 -12.34 33.17 -22.07
CA ALA A 163 -10.96 32.84 -22.45
C ALA A 163 -10.86 32.41 -23.92
N VAL A 164 -11.77 31.56 -24.39
CA VAL A 164 -11.85 31.12 -25.79
C VAL A 164 -12.22 32.27 -26.71
N GLY A 165 -13.22 33.07 -26.33
CA GLY A 165 -13.68 34.23 -27.08
C GLY A 165 -12.57 35.26 -27.29
N MET A 166 -11.82 35.60 -26.23
CA MET A 166 -10.68 36.52 -26.34
C MET A 166 -9.54 35.94 -27.18
N THR A 167 -9.28 34.64 -27.08
CA THR A 167 -8.24 33.99 -27.90
C THR A 167 -8.57 34.07 -29.38
N ILE A 168 -9.85 33.88 -29.74
CA ILE A 168 -10.34 34.01 -31.12
C ILE A 168 -10.29 35.48 -31.57
N CYS A 169 -10.61 36.43 -30.69
CA CYS A 169 -10.50 37.86 -30.99
C CYS A 169 -9.06 38.24 -31.37
N GLU A 170 -8.08 37.87 -30.55
CA GLU A 170 -6.69 38.33 -30.66
C GLU A 170 -5.91 37.62 -31.78
N LEU A 171 -6.14 36.33 -31.99
CA LEU A 171 -5.49 35.52 -33.04
C LEU A 171 -6.19 35.62 -34.41
N GLY A 172 -7.29 36.36 -34.51
CA GLY A 172 -8.00 36.58 -35.76
C GLY A 172 -7.18 37.37 -36.77
N ARG A 173 -7.39 37.13 -38.07
CA ARG A 173 -6.78 37.93 -39.15
C ARG A 173 -7.25 39.39 -39.07
N GLY A 174 -6.37 40.33 -39.40
CA GLY A 174 -6.69 41.76 -39.37
C GLY A 174 -6.57 42.42 -37.98
N THR A 175 -5.99 41.74 -36.98
CA THR A 175 -5.65 42.31 -35.66
C THR A 175 -4.22 42.84 -35.63
N TRP A 176 -3.93 43.72 -34.67
CA TRP A 176 -2.55 44.19 -34.44
C TRP A 176 -1.60 43.00 -34.19
N TRP A 177 -2.05 42.01 -33.43
CA TRP A 177 -1.25 40.84 -33.07
C TRP A 177 -0.76 40.02 -34.28
N THR A 178 -1.61 39.87 -35.31
CA THR A 178 -1.34 39.05 -36.49
C THR A 178 -0.70 39.84 -37.64
N GLU A 179 -1.14 41.07 -37.88
CA GLU A 179 -0.72 41.88 -39.03
C GLU A 179 0.54 42.73 -38.75
N ALA A 180 0.86 43.02 -37.49
CA ALA A 180 2.04 43.85 -37.14
C ALA A 180 3.38 43.06 -37.11
N GLY A 181 3.37 41.77 -37.48
CA GLY A 181 4.56 40.91 -37.54
C GLY A 181 5.14 40.48 -36.18
N ILE A 182 4.47 40.84 -35.08
CA ILE A 182 4.96 40.68 -33.69
C ILE A 182 5.11 39.20 -33.28
N MET A 183 4.32 38.31 -33.87
CA MET A 183 4.45 36.84 -33.68
C MET A 183 5.84 36.30 -34.04
N ARG A 184 6.61 36.99 -34.89
CA ARG A 184 7.99 36.62 -35.25
C ARG A 184 9.03 37.15 -34.28
N THR A 185 8.67 38.10 -33.42
CA THR A 185 9.56 38.69 -32.42
C THR A 185 9.60 37.87 -31.14
N PHE A 186 10.74 37.89 -30.45
CA PHE A 186 10.90 37.26 -29.15
C PHE A 186 9.84 37.69 -28.10
N PRO A 187 9.51 39.00 -27.91
CA PRO A 187 8.47 39.39 -26.95
C PRO A 187 7.06 38.88 -27.35
N GLY A 188 6.75 38.81 -28.64
CA GLY A 188 5.48 38.24 -29.11
C GLY A 188 5.37 36.74 -28.80
N GLN A 189 6.44 35.97 -29.04
CA GLN A 189 6.49 34.53 -28.72
C GLN A 189 6.37 34.28 -27.20
N LEU A 190 7.00 35.12 -26.38
CA LEU A 190 6.86 35.04 -24.92
C LEU A 190 5.41 35.28 -24.47
N LEU A 191 4.70 36.24 -25.04
CA LEU A 191 3.31 36.50 -24.69
C LEU A 191 2.37 35.36 -25.13
N VAL A 192 2.61 34.75 -26.29
CA VAL A 192 1.86 33.56 -26.75
C VAL A 192 2.06 32.36 -25.82
N THR A 193 3.31 32.11 -25.39
CA THR A 193 3.58 31.02 -24.44
C THR A 193 2.91 31.25 -23.10
N VAL A 194 2.97 32.48 -22.56
CA VAL A 194 2.26 32.85 -21.32
C VAL A 194 0.75 32.69 -21.48
N TRP A 195 0.16 33.13 -22.58
CA TRP A 195 -1.28 33.00 -22.85
C TRP A 195 -1.70 31.53 -23.00
N SER A 196 -0.88 30.70 -23.66
CA SER A 196 -1.13 29.26 -23.82
C SER A 196 -1.13 28.54 -22.46
N VAL A 197 -0.21 28.91 -21.56
CA VAL A 197 -0.17 28.38 -20.19
C VAL A 197 -1.43 28.78 -19.40
N ILE A 198 -1.89 30.03 -19.54
CA ILE A 198 -3.13 30.51 -18.93
C ILE A 198 -4.34 29.73 -19.45
N LEU A 199 -4.41 29.47 -20.76
CA LEU A 199 -5.51 28.72 -21.39
C LEU A 199 -5.53 27.27 -20.92
N VAL A 200 -4.38 26.59 -20.87
CA VAL A 200 -4.26 25.24 -20.31
C VAL A 200 -4.69 25.21 -18.85
N TYR A 201 -4.25 26.17 -18.03
CA TYR A 201 -4.67 26.26 -16.63
C TYR A 201 -6.18 26.50 -16.50
N SER A 202 -6.79 27.31 -17.37
CA SER A 202 -8.23 27.56 -17.36
C SER A 202 -9.06 26.29 -17.60
N ALA A 203 -8.54 25.33 -18.37
CA ALA A 203 -9.16 24.02 -18.54
C ALA A 203 -9.07 23.15 -17.27
N PHE A 204 -7.99 23.28 -16.47
CA PHE A 204 -7.87 22.57 -15.19
C PHE A 204 -8.82 23.10 -14.10
N ILE A 205 -9.30 24.34 -14.21
CA ILE A 205 -10.26 24.92 -13.25
C ILE A 205 -11.58 24.15 -13.20
N PHE A 206 -11.95 23.40 -14.25
CA PHE A 206 -13.12 22.52 -14.20
C PHE A 206 -12.99 21.40 -13.16
N ARG A 207 -11.78 20.93 -12.84
CA ARG A 207 -11.58 19.98 -11.73
C ARG A 207 -11.88 20.61 -10.37
N ARG A 208 -11.66 21.92 -10.22
CA ARG A 208 -11.99 22.67 -9.01
C ARG A 208 -13.51 22.78 -8.82
N ALA A 209 -14.27 22.90 -9.90
CA ALA A 209 -15.74 22.90 -9.82
C ALA A 209 -16.26 21.61 -9.16
N ILE A 210 -15.64 20.46 -9.45
CA ILE A 210 -15.99 19.17 -8.84
C ILE A 210 -15.70 19.19 -7.33
N GLU A 211 -14.59 19.80 -6.92
CA GLU A 211 -14.21 19.93 -5.51
C GLU A 211 -15.15 20.86 -4.74
N GLU A 212 -15.60 21.95 -5.38
CA GLU A 212 -16.62 22.86 -4.83
C GLU A 212 -17.99 22.18 -4.71
N ASP A 213 -18.40 21.40 -5.71
CA ASP A 213 -19.66 20.63 -5.69
C ASP A 213 -19.66 19.60 -4.55
N ARG A 214 -18.52 18.94 -4.31
CA ARG A 214 -18.35 18.01 -3.18
C ARG A 214 -18.52 18.72 -1.84
N LEU A 215 -17.92 19.89 -1.66
CA LEU A 215 -18.07 20.65 -0.41
C LEU A 215 -19.51 21.09 -0.15
N LEU A 216 -20.20 21.53 -1.20
CA LEU A 216 -21.61 21.89 -1.08
C LEU A 216 -22.46 20.66 -0.71
N ARG A 217 -22.14 19.48 -1.27
CA ARG A 217 -22.80 18.22 -0.89
C ARG A 217 -22.55 17.84 0.57
N THR A 218 -21.31 17.95 1.06
CA THR A 218 -20.96 17.60 2.44
C THR A 218 -21.70 18.48 3.46
N GLU A 219 -21.86 19.77 3.18
CA GLU A 219 -22.46 20.70 4.13
C GLU A 219 -24.00 20.76 4.06
N PHE A 220 -24.59 20.71 2.86
CA PHE A 220 -26.04 20.86 2.69
C PHE A 220 -26.81 19.54 2.54
N LYS A 221 -26.09 18.39 2.46
CA LYS A 221 -26.62 17.01 2.40
C LYS A 221 -27.94 16.90 1.61
N GLU A 222 -29.07 16.67 2.28
CA GLU A 222 -30.40 16.46 1.67
C GLU A 222 -30.85 17.61 0.76
N GLN A 223 -30.62 18.88 1.15
CA GLN A 223 -31.01 20.05 0.34
C GLN A 223 -30.23 20.11 -0.98
N TRP A 224 -28.97 19.70 -0.95
CA TRP A 224 -28.15 19.62 -2.14
C TRP A 224 -28.60 18.49 -3.04
N GLU A 225 -28.95 17.32 -2.50
CA GLU A 225 -29.41 16.18 -3.30
C GLU A 225 -30.73 16.46 -4.03
N GLU A 226 -31.70 17.08 -3.35
CA GLU A 226 -32.96 17.51 -3.97
C GLU A 226 -32.78 18.57 -5.07
N TRP A 227 -31.85 19.50 -4.88
CA TRP A 227 -31.50 20.48 -5.90
C TRP A 227 -30.75 19.82 -7.06
N ALA A 228 -29.75 18.99 -6.77
CA ALA A 228 -28.91 18.30 -7.74
C ALA A 228 -29.69 17.33 -8.63
N ALA A 229 -30.81 16.77 -8.14
CA ALA A 229 -31.74 15.94 -8.90
C ALA A 229 -32.63 16.75 -9.86
N ARG A 230 -32.93 18.02 -9.54
CA ARG A 230 -33.74 18.92 -10.38
C ARG A 230 -32.93 19.58 -11.50
N VAL A 231 -31.62 19.73 -11.33
CA VAL A 231 -30.75 20.40 -12.30
C VAL A 231 -30.35 19.45 -13.44
N PRO A 232 -30.68 19.75 -14.71
CA PRO A 232 -30.45 18.84 -15.84
C PRO A 232 -28.98 18.66 -16.21
N TYR A 233 -28.12 19.67 -16.03
CA TYR A 233 -26.71 19.60 -16.44
C TYR A 233 -25.74 19.50 -15.24
N LYS A 234 -25.10 18.34 -15.09
CA LYS A 234 -24.20 17.98 -13.97
C LYS A 234 -22.90 18.80 -13.92
N SER A 235 -22.31 19.11 -15.08
CA SER A 235 -21.12 19.95 -15.19
C SER A 235 -21.17 20.68 -16.53
N SER A 236 -20.91 22.00 -16.49
CA SER A 236 -20.74 22.95 -17.61
C SER A 236 -21.21 22.48 -19.00
N LEU A 237 -22.09 23.24 -19.66
CA LEU A 237 -22.62 23.00 -21.03
C LEU A 237 -21.57 22.57 -22.09
N LEU A 238 -20.29 22.90 -21.90
CA LEU A 238 -19.17 22.59 -22.80
C LEU A 238 -18.47 21.24 -22.55
N VAL A 239 -18.52 20.71 -21.32
CA VAL A 239 -17.70 19.54 -20.92
C VAL A 239 -18.38 18.22 -21.28
N THR A 240 -19.70 18.21 -21.37
CA THR A 240 -20.51 17.01 -21.65
C THR A 240 -20.31 16.42 -23.05
N SER A 241 -19.68 17.17 -23.98
CA SER A 241 -19.46 16.73 -25.38
C SER A 241 -18.03 16.28 -25.71
N ILE A 242 -17.03 16.56 -24.87
CA ILE A 242 -15.60 16.40 -25.24
C ILE A 242 -14.93 15.19 -24.55
N MET A 243 -15.55 14.60 -23.54
CA MET A 243 -15.03 13.39 -22.89
C MET A 243 -16.09 12.28 -22.85
N PRO A 244 -16.03 11.29 -23.74
CA PRO A 244 -16.80 10.06 -23.57
C PRO A 244 -16.05 9.18 -22.55
N GLY A 245 -16.73 8.84 -21.46
CA GLY A 245 -16.27 7.82 -20.53
C GLY A 245 -15.31 8.32 -19.46
N ASP A 246 -15.87 8.69 -18.32
CA ASP A 246 -15.09 8.67 -17.07
C ASP A 246 -15.95 8.14 -15.91
N GLU A 247 -16.61 7.01 -16.14
CA GLU A 247 -17.16 6.15 -15.08
C GLU A 247 -16.03 5.48 -14.25
N THR A 248 -14.78 5.59 -14.70
CA THR A 248 -13.60 4.95 -14.08
C THR A 248 -12.92 5.78 -12.99
N LEU A 249 -13.11 7.11 -12.97
CA LEU A 249 -12.60 7.97 -11.90
C LEU A 249 -13.64 8.26 -10.80
N GLN A 250 -14.94 8.12 -11.09
CA GLN A 250 -16.00 8.17 -10.07
C GLN A 250 -15.94 6.96 -9.11
N LYS A 251 -15.76 5.75 -9.64
CA LYS A 251 -15.55 4.55 -8.80
C LYS A 251 -14.30 4.60 -7.92
N LYS A 252 -13.28 5.38 -8.28
CA LYS A 252 -12.04 5.51 -7.49
C LYS A 252 -12.09 6.58 -6.39
N HIS A 253 -13.16 7.35 -6.31
CA HIS A 253 -13.34 8.39 -5.28
C HIS A 253 -14.65 8.20 -4.49
N GLU A 254 -15.62 7.47 -5.03
CA GLU A 254 -16.77 6.98 -4.26
C GLU A 254 -16.36 6.00 -3.15
N GLU A 255 -15.19 5.34 -3.27
CA GLU A 255 -14.61 4.48 -2.24
C GLU A 255 -13.82 5.22 -1.14
N SER A 256 -13.57 6.54 -1.25
CA SER A 256 -12.70 7.25 -0.28
C SER A 256 -13.41 8.19 0.70
N ASP A 257 -14.64 8.62 0.41
CA ASP A 257 -15.30 9.71 1.15
C ASP A 257 -16.56 9.24 1.92
N SER A 258 -16.81 7.92 1.99
CA SER A 258 -17.86 7.30 2.82
C SER A 258 -17.33 6.71 4.13
N GLU A 259 -16.09 6.98 4.51
CA GLU A 259 -15.44 6.31 5.66
C GLU A 259 -15.73 6.96 7.03
N ASP A 260 -16.41 8.11 7.13
CA ASP A 260 -16.49 8.85 8.41
C ASP A 260 -17.88 9.00 9.05
N GLU A 261 -18.99 8.57 8.43
CA GLU A 261 -20.33 8.66 9.07
C GLU A 261 -21.27 7.46 8.78
N GLU A 262 -20.75 6.26 8.54
CA GLU A 262 -21.52 5.04 8.74
C GLU A 262 -21.04 4.38 10.03
N GLU A 263 -21.90 4.34 11.05
CA GLU A 263 -21.87 3.22 11.98
C GLU A 263 -21.89 1.96 11.11
N GLU A 264 -20.75 1.28 11.00
CA GLU A 264 -20.56 0.07 10.20
C GLU A 264 -21.71 -0.91 10.51
N GLN A 265 -22.75 -0.89 9.68
CA GLN A 265 -23.64 -2.02 9.52
C GLN A 265 -22.78 -3.09 8.87
N PHE A 266 -22.03 -3.81 9.71
CA PHE A 266 -21.38 -5.04 9.31
C PHE A 266 -22.48 -5.98 8.82
N GLN A 267 -22.67 -6.03 7.50
CA GLN A 267 -23.29 -7.19 6.89
C GLN A 267 -22.38 -8.37 7.25
N LYS A 268 -22.76 -9.09 8.32
CA LYS A 268 -22.25 -10.42 8.58
C LYS A 268 -22.57 -11.23 7.34
N LEU A 269 -21.57 -11.40 6.48
CA LEU A 269 -21.60 -12.43 5.46
C LEU A 269 -21.67 -13.75 6.23
N ASP A 270 -22.88 -14.32 6.28
CA ASP A 270 -23.14 -15.67 6.78
C ASP A 270 -22.54 -16.65 5.78
N ILE A 271 -21.22 -16.82 5.88
CA ILE A 271 -20.49 -17.80 5.09
C ILE A 271 -20.62 -19.12 5.82
N ASP A 272 -21.13 -20.13 5.12
CA ASP A 272 -21.24 -21.48 5.63
C ASP A 272 -19.84 -22.10 5.76
N VAL A 273 -19.27 -22.00 6.97
CA VAL A 273 -17.91 -22.46 7.30
C VAL A 273 -17.71 -23.95 6.99
N THR A 274 -18.79 -24.73 6.97
CA THR A 274 -18.73 -26.18 6.69
C THR A 274 -18.41 -26.50 5.22
N LYS A 275 -18.71 -25.59 4.30
CA LYS A 275 -18.43 -25.75 2.86
C LYS A 275 -17.10 -25.13 2.42
N LEU A 276 -16.48 -24.35 3.29
CA LEU A 276 -15.21 -23.70 3.00
C LEU A 276 -14.09 -24.72 2.90
N THR A 277 -13.27 -24.56 1.87
CA THR A 277 -12.00 -25.27 1.71
C THR A 277 -10.89 -24.26 1.47
N PRO A 278 -9.61 -24.60 1.76
CA PRO A 278 -8.49 -23.70 1.47
C PRO A 278 -8.38 -23.29 -0.01
N LEU A 279 -8.94 -24.08 -0.92
CA LEU A 279 -8.92 -23.85 -2.37
C LEU A 279 -10.15 -23.12 -2.89
N SER A 280 -11.11 -22.80 -2.02
CA SER A 280 -12.27 -22.01 -2.41
C SER A 280 -11.80 -20.67 -3.01
N PRO A 281 -12.40 -20.22 -4.13
CA PRO A 281 -11.99 -18.98 -4.81
C PRO A 281 -11.96 -17.76 -3.89
N GLU A 282 -12.92 -17.69 -2.96
CA GLU A 282 -13.04 -16.61 -1.97
C GLU A 282 -11.83 -16.51 -1.04
N VAL A 283 -11.26 -17.66 -0.64
CA VAL A 283 -10.11 -17.75 0.25
C VAL A 283 -8.82 -17.54 -0.53
N ILE A 284 -8.60 -18.34 -1.58
CA ILE A 284 -7.31 -18.39 -2.28
C ILE A 284 -6.97 -17.07 -2.98
N SER A 285 -7.99 -16.33 -3.43
CA SER A 285 -7.83 -15.02 -4.06
C SER A 285 -7.27 -13.99 -3.09
N LYS A 286 -7.72 -13.99 -1.82
CA LYS A 286 -7.40 -12.91 -0.88
C LYS A 286 -6.33 -13.29 0.16
N GLN A 287 -6.25 -14.56 0.55
CA GLN A 287 -5.41 -15.03 1.65
C GLN A 287 -4.53 -16.22 1.24
N ALA A 288 -3.33 -16.27 1.80
CA ALA A 288 -2.46 -17.45 1.72
C ALA A 288 -2.94 -18.55 2.68
N THR A 289 -2.85 -19.81 2.26
CA THR A 289 -3.35 -20.96 3.04
C THR A 289 -2.22 -21.87 3.54
N ILE A 290 -1.03 -21.75 2.95
CA ILE A 290 0.16 -22.55 3.30
C ILE A 290 1.30 -21.62 3.72
N ASN A 291 1.98 -21.97 4.82
CA ASN A 291 3.20 -21.32 5.27
C ASN A 291 4.45 -22.10 4.83
N LEU A 292 5.30 -21.46 4.03
CA LEU A 292 6.56 -22.00 3.52
C LEU A 292 7.75 -21.31 4.20
N GLY A 293 8.52 -22.05 4.98
CA GLY A 293 9.75 -21.52 5.57
C GLY A 293 10.92 -21.49 4.61
N THR A 294 11.79 -20.49 4.69
CA THR A 294 13.13 -20.58 4.05
C THR A 294 14.21 -20.71 5.10
N ILE A 295 14.98 -21.80 5.03
CA ILE A 295 16.03 -22.13 6.00
C ILE A 295 17.38 -22.32 5.30
N GLY A 296 18.48 -22.14 6.05
CA GLY A 296 19.84 -22.27 5.52
C GLY A 296 20.80 -21.23 6.10
N HIS A 297 22.10 -21.35 5.79
CA HIS A 297 23.15 -20.45 6.25
C HIS A 297 22.87 -18.97 5.89
N VAL A 298 23.46 -18.03 6.63
CA VAL A 298 23.27 -16.57 6.44
C VAL A 298 23.50 -16.15 4.98
N ALA A 299 24.57 -16.63 4.35
CA ALA A 299 24.99 -16.22 3.01
C ALA A 299 24.31 -16.96 1.85
N HIS A 300 23.38 -17.89 2.11
CA HIS A 300 22.76 -18.71 1.05
C HIS A 300 21.70 -17.98 0.20
N GLY A 301 21.36 -16.73 0.54
CA GLY A 301 20.45 -15.91 -0.28
C GLY A 301 18.95 -16.20 -0.06
N LYS A 302 18.55 -16.57 1.16
CA LYS A 302 17.15 -16.86 1.55
C LYS A 302 16.19 -15.74 1.16
N SER A 303 16.45 -14.53 1.65
CA SER A 303 15.63 -13.34 1.36
C SER A 303 15.59 -13.00 -0.13
N THR A 304 16.67 -13.26 -0.88
CA THR A 304 16.70 -13.05 -2.34
C THR A 304 15.81 -14.02 -3.08
N VAL A 305 15.78 -15.31 -2.67
CA VAL A 305 14.85 -16.30 -3.24
C VAL A 305 13.40 -15.93 -2.94
N VAL A 306 13.10 -15.54 -1.70
CA VAL A 306 11.75 -15.07 -1.34
C VAL A 306 11.34 -13.88 -2.22
N LYS A 307 12.24 -12.91 -2.41
CA LYS A 307 12.00 -11.76 -3.30
C LYS A 307 11.85 -12.17 -4.77
N ALA A 308 12.57 -13.19 -5.23
CA ALA A 308 12.46 -13.69 -6.60
C ALA A 308 11.10 -14.36 -6.87
N ILE A 309 10.58 -15.12 -5.91
CA ILE A 309 9.29 -15.81 -6.02
C ILE A 309 8.12 -14.85 -5.79
N SER A 310 8.14 -14.12 -4.67
CA SER A 310 7.03 -13.27 -4.24
C SER A 310 7.04 -11.88 -4.87
N GLY A 311 8.20 -11.35 -5.25
CA GLY A 311 8.37 -9.94 -5.62
C GLY A 311 8.47 -8.98 -4.42
N VAL A 312 8.35 -9.48 -3.19
CA VAL A 312 8.38 -8.69 -1.95
C VAL A 312 9.74 -8.79 -1.28
N GLN A 313 10.26 -7.66 -0.81
CA GLN A 313 11.49 -7.63 -0.02
C GLN A 313 11.18 -7.82 1.47
N THR A 314 11.74 -8.87 2.07
CA THR A 314 11.51 -9.24 3.48
C THR A 314 12.28 -8.36 4.47
N VAL A 315 13.45 -7.86 4.07
CA VAL A 315 14.28 -6.96 4.89
C VAL A 315 13.72 -5.54 4.85
N ARG A 316 13.11 -5.09 5.96
CA ARG A 316 12.46 -3.76 6.06
C ARG A 316 13.17 -2.80 7.02
N PHE A 317 13.91 -3.30 8.01
CA PHE A 317 14.50 -2.44 9.03
C PHE A 317 15.87 -1.90 8.58
N LYS A 318 16.13 -0.61 8.87
CA LYS A 318 17.42 0.04 8.55
C LYS A 318 18.62 -0.72 9.16
N ASN A 319 18.49 -1.20 10.39
CA ASN A 319 19.55 -1.96 11.07
C ASN A 319 19.86 -3.30 10.39
N GLU A 320 18.84 -3.95 9.81
CA GLU A 320 19.02 -5.19 9.06
C GLU A 320 19.69 -4.93 7.71
N LEU A 321 19.28 -3.86 7.02
CA LEU A 321 19.90 -3.43 5.75
C LEU A 321 21.39 -3.09 5.94
N VAL A 322 21.75 -2.38 7.01
CA VAL A 322 23.14 -2.02 7.30
C VAL A 322 24.00 -3.24 7.60
N ARG A 323 23.45 -4.23 8.30
CA ARG A 323 24.18 -5.44 8.71
C ARG A 323 24.11 -6.58 7.67
N ASN A 324 23.30 -6.44 6.63
CA ASN A 324 23.00 -7.49 5.65
C ASN A 324 22.58 -8.84 6.28
N ILE A 325 21.88 -8.78 7.42
CA ILE A 325 21.32 -9.96 8.09
C ILE A 325 19.86 -9.73 8.44
N THR A 326 19.05 -10.76 8.24
CA THR A 326 17.67 -10.81 8.72
C THR A 326 17.71 -11.09 10.22
N ILE A 327 17.14 -10.20 11.04
CA ILE A 327 17.10 -10.35 12.51
C ILE A 327 15.72 -10.84 12.92
N LYS A 328 14.70 -10.19 12.38
CA LYS A 328 13.29 -10.47 12.60
C LYS A 328 12.78 -11.40 11.51
N LEU A 329 11.74 -12.19 11.80
CA LEU A 329 11.10 -13.02 10.78
C LEU A 329 10.55 -12.12 9.67
N GLY A 330 10.94 -12.43 8.43
CA GLY A 330 10.47 -11.75 7.23
C GLY A 330 9.26 -12.47 6.65
N TYR A 331 8.34 -11.70 6.06
CA TYR A 331 7.09 -12.25 5.52
C TYR A 331 6.83 -11.73 4.12
N ALA A 332 6.33 -12.61 3.26
CA ALA A 332 5.96 -12.30 1.90
C ALA A 332 4.93 -13.29 1.38
N ASN A 333 3.83 -12.81 0.80
CA ASN A 333 2.84 -13.66 0.17
C ASN A 333 3.10 -13.72 -1.34
N ALA A 334 2.75 -14.85 -1.96
CA ALA A 334 2.88 -15.07 -3.40
C ALA A 334 1.70 -15.89 -3.93
N LYS A 335 1.15 -15.44 -5.05
CA LYS A 335 0.17 -16.21 -5.83
C LYS A 335 0.88 -16.98 -6.93
N ILE A 336 0.66 -18.29 -6.99
CA ILE A 336 1.21 -19.21 -8.00
C ILE A 336 0.10 -19.57 -8.99
N TYR A 337 0.39 -19.30 -10.26
CA TYR A 337 -0.50 -19.50 -11.38
C TYR A 337 0.02 -20.62 -12.27
N LYS A 338 -0.91 -21.31 -12.91
CA LYS A 338 -0.63 -22.31 -13.96
C LYS A 338 -1.34 -21.88 -15.24
N CYS A 339 -0.62 -21.88 -16.36
CA CYS A 339 -1.22 -21.65 -17.67
C CYS A 339 -2.25 -22.74 -17.98
N GLU A 340 -3.42 -22.34 -18.51
CA GLU A 340 -4.47 -23.29 -18.91
C GLU A 340 -4.10 -24.08 -20.16
N ASN A 341 -3.19 -23.56 -20.98
CA ASN A 341 -2.74 -24.24 -22.20
C ASN A 341 -1.79 -25.40 -21.87
N GLU A 342 -2.22 -26.63 -22.17
CA GLU A 342 -1.41 -27.85 -22.00
C GLU A 342 -0.19 -27.90 -22.94
N ALA A 343 -0.22 -27.17 -24.06
CA ALA A 343 0.93 -27.05 -24.97
C ALA A 343 2.05 -26.15 -24.41
N CYS A 344 1.86 -25.52 -23.25
CA CYS A 344 2.91 -24.75 -22.60
C CYS A 344 3.95 -25.70 -21.95
N PRO A 345 5.23 -25.64 -22.35
CA PRO A 345 6.25 -26.57 -21.87
C PRO A 345 6.52 -26.35 -20.38
N ARG A 346 6.82 -27.44 -19.68
CA ARG A 346 7.34 -27.41 -18.32
C ARG A 346 8.81 -26.98 -18.35
N PRO A 347 9.28 -26.09 -17.46
CA PRO A 347 8.60 -25.54 -16.28
C PRO A 347 7.88 -24.20 -16.50
N SER A 348 8.03 -23.53 -17.66
CA SER A 348 7.54 -22.18 -17.93
C SER A 348 6.01 -22.00 -17.90
N CYS A 349 5.24 -23.07 -17.73
CA CYS A 349 3.80 -23.02 -17.53
C CYS A 349 3.39 -22.54 -16.12
N TYR A 350 4.31 -22.52 -15.15
CA TYR A 350 4.07 -21.98 -13.81
C TYR A 350 4.69 -20.60 -13.66
N ARG A 351 3.99 -19.71 -12.97
CA ARG A 351 4.53 -18.38 -12.64
C ARG A 351 4.01 -17.90 -11.30
N SER A 352 4.85 -17.17 -10.58
CA SER A 352 4.47 -16.53 -9.33
C SER A 352 4.43 -15.02 -9.47
N TYR A 353 3.47 -14.40 -8.81
CA TYR A 353 3.33 -12.95 -8.71
C TYR A 353 3.01 -12.55 -7.27
N ARG A 354 3.07 -11.24 -7.02
CA ARG A 354 2.61 -10.63 -5.77
C ARG A 354 1.12 -10.89 -5.54
N SER A 355 0.70 -10.80 -4.29
CA SER A 355 -0.69 -11.02 -3.85
C SER A 355 -1.70 -10.05 -4.48
N ASP A 356 -1.25 -8.85 -4.84
CA ASP A 356 -2.06 -7.81 -5.51
C ASP A 356 -2.51 -8.17 -6.93
N LYS A 357 -1.91 -9.20 -7.53
CA LYS A 357 -2.21 -9.58 -8.91
C LYS A 357 -3.61 -10.19 -8.99
N GLU A 358 -4.33 -9.84 -10.07
CA GLU A 358 -5.61 -10.44 -10.43
C GLU A 358 -5.52 -11.96 -10.59
N ASP A 359 -6.63 -12.68 -10.39
CA ASP A 359 -6.62 -14.14 -10.30
C ASP A 359 -6.42 -14.85 -11.65
N ASN A 360 -6.72 -14.18 -12.77
CA ASN A 360 -6.60 -14.76 -14.12
C ASN A 360 -5.81 -13.88 -15.10
N PRO A 361 -4.50 -13.64 -14.84
CA PRO A 361 -3.70 -12.79 -15.70
C PRO A 361 -3.38 -13.48 -17.03
N PRO A 362 -3.13 -12.72 -18.12
CA PRO A 362 -2.70 -13.28 -19.39
C PRO A 362 -1.30 -13.90 -19.26
N CYS A 363 -1.06 -15.01 -19.95
CA CYS A 363 0.25 -15.63 -20.03
C CYS A 363 1.20 -14.73 -20.84
N GLU A 364 2.28 -14.26 -20.21
CA GLU A 364 3.29 -13.41 -20.86
C GLU A 364 4.16 -14.16 -21.88
N ARG A 365 4.02 -15.49 -22.01
CA ARG A 365 4.81 -16.25 -22.98
C ARG A 365 4.43 -15.80 -24.40
N PRO A 366 5.41 -15.41 -25.23
CA PRO A 366 5.16 -15.07 -26.63
C PRO A 366 4.45 -16.23 -27.34
N GLY A 367 3.31 -15.95 -27.97
CA GLY A 367 2.54 -16.94 -28.74
C GLY A 367 1.57 -17.83 -27.95
N CYS A 368 1.43 -17.67 -26.62
CA CYS A 368 0.44 -18.46 -25.86
C CYS A 368 -0.95 -17.81 -25.85
N GLY A 369 -1.07 -16.52 -25.54
CA GLY A 369 -2.35 -15.77 -25.55
C GLY A 369 -3.43 -16.22 -24.54
N HIS A 370 -3.24 -17.37 -23.88
CA HIS A 370 -4.19 -17.94 -22.90
C HIS A 370 -4.03 -17.30 -21.51
N ARG A 371 -5.07 -17.40 -20.68
CA ARG A 371 -5.03 -16.95 -19.28
C ARG A 371 -4.33 -17.98 -18.40
N MET A 372 -3.81 -17.50 -17.27
CA MET A 372 -3.25 -18.36 -16.23
C MET A 372 -4.25 -18.45 -15.09
N LYS A 373 -4.50 -19.65 -14.59
CA LYS A 373 -5.40 -19.89 -13.45
C LYS A 373 -4.61 -19.86 -12.15
N LEU A 374 -5.12 -19.18 -11.14
CA LEU A 374 -4.59 -19.23 -9.78
C LEU A 374 -4.72 -20.65 -9.21
N VAL A 375 -3.60 -21.25 -8.81
CA VAL A 375 -3.57 -22.62 -8.26
C VAL A 375 -3.26 -22.61 -6.77
N ARG A 376 -2.36 -21.73 -6.33
CA ARG A 376 -1.97 -21.63 -4.91
C ARG A 376 -1.72 -20.19 -4.50
N HIS A 377 -2.01 -19.91 -3.24
CA HIS A 377 -1.57 -18.70 -2.56
C HIS A 377 -0.76 -19.13 -1.33
N VAL A 378 0.54 -18.82 -1.35
CA VAL A 378 1.50 -19.26 -0.34
C VAL A 378 2.06 -18.06 0.40
N SER A 379 2.36 -18.25 1.67
CA SER A 379 2.98 -17.29 2.56
C SER A 379 4.39 -17.77 2.88
N PHE A 380 5.40 -16.97 2.58
CA PHE A 380 6.79 -17.26 2.91
C PHE A 380 7.16 -16.69 4.28
N VAL A 381 7.79 -17.54 5.09
CA VAL A 381 8.42 -17.19 6.36
C VAL A 381 9.94 -17.22 6.18
N ASP A 382 10.54 -16.04 6.04
CA ASP A 382 11.98 -15.88 5.91
C ASP A 382 12.65 -15.95 7.28
N CYS A 383 13.27 -17.09 7.58
CA CYS A 383 13.96 -17.29 8.85
C CYS A 383 15.37 -16.71 8.86
N PRO A 384 15.78 -16.10 9.98
CA PRO A 384 17.17 -15.73 10.16
C PRO A 384 18.04 -16.98 10.14
N GLY A 385 19.17 -16.92 9.45
CA GLY A 385 20.10 -18.05 9.36
C GLY A 385 21.33 -17.95 10.27
N HIS A 386 21.36 -16.95 11.15
CA HIS A 386 22.49 -16.70 12.05
C HIS A 386 22.30 -17.51 13.33
N ASP A 387 23.38 -18.12 13.84
CA ASP A 387 23.34 -18.96 15.05
C ASP A 387 22.81 -18.26 16.32
N ILE A 388 23.08 -16.96 16.50
CA ILE A 388 22.53 -16.15 17.61
C ILE A 388 20.99 -16.09 17.57
N LEU A 389 20.38 -16.26 16.40
CA LEU A 389 18.95 -16.07 16.15
C LEU A 389 18.16 -17.38 16.02
N MET A 390 18.73 -18.48 16.53
CA MET A 390 18.07 -19.79 16.53
C MET A 390 16.72 -19.78 17.26
N ALA A 391 16.56 -18.98 18.30
CA ALA A 391 15.26 -18.84 18.99
C ALA A 391 14.17 -18.31 18.04
N THR A 392 14.50 -17.26 17.28
CA THR A 392 13.59 -16.68 16.28
C THR A 392 13.29 -17.67 15.15
N MET A 393 14.26 -18.48 14.73
CA MET A 393 14.07 -19.52 13.72
C MET A 393 13.11 -20.61 14.21
N LEU A 394 13.26 -21.08 15.46
CA LEU A 394 12.37 -22.08 16.06
C LEU A 394 10.93 -21.55 16.19
N ASN A 395 10.75 -20.28 16.56
CA ASN A 395 9.43 -19.66 16.63
C ASN A 395 8.75 -19.60 15.26
N GLY A 396 9.52 -19.38 14.19
CA GLY A 396 9.03 -19.45 12.81
C GLY A 396 8.73 -20.88 12.37
N ALA A 397 9.58 -21.84 12.75
CA ALA A 397 9.44 -23.25 12.38
C ALA A 397 8.14 -23.88 12.92
N ALA A 398 7.67 -23.45 14.09
CA ALA A 398 6.41 -23.91 14.67
C ALA A 398 5.17 -23.58 13.82
N VAL A 399 5.27 -22.63 12.89
CA VAL A 399 4.14 -22.13 12.08
C VAL A 399 4.20 -22.62 10.63
N MET A 400 5.33 -23.16 10.20
CA MET A 400 5.53 -23.62 8.82
C MET A 400 4.80 -24.94 8.58
N ASP A 401 4.25 -25.10 7.38
CA ASP A 401 3.72 -26.38 6.92
C ASP A 401 4.78 -27.15 6.11
N ALA A 402 5.69 -26.42 5.46
CA ALA A 402 6.78 -26.97 4.66
C ALA A 402 7.99 -26.02 4.66
N ALA A 403 9.17 -26.54 4.30
CA ALA A 403 10.40 -25.75 4.30
C ALA A 403 11.19 -25.87 3.00
N LEU A 404 11.78 -24.75 2.58
CA LEU A 404 12.77 -24.64 1.53
C LEU A 404 14.16 -24.59 2.16
N LEU A 405 14.95 -25.64 1.95
CA LEU A 405 16.34 -25.71 2.40
C LEU A 405 17.25 -25.12 1.34
N LEU A 406 17.75 -23.91 1.56
CA LEU A 406 18.70 -23.27 0.64
C LEU A 406 20.13 -23.67 0.97
N ILE A 407 20.88 -24.08 -0.05
CA ILE A 407 22.31 -24.40 0.02
C ILE A 407 23.02 -23.64 -1.11
N ALA A 408 24.05 -22.87 -0.77
CA ALA A 408 24.83 -22.16 -1.78
C ALA A 408 25.84 -23.09 -2.45
N ALA A 409 25.83 -23.12 -3.78
CA ALA A 409 26.64 -24.02 -4.57
C ALA A 409 28.13 -23.65 -4.58
N ASN A 410 28.47 -22.39 -4.27
CA ASN A 410 29.84 -21.88 -4.18
C ASN A 410 30.51 -22.17 -2.83
N GLU A 411 29.78 -22.71 -1.85
CA GLU A 411 30.31 -23.07 -0.53
C GLU A 411 30.40 -24.58 -0.38
N THR A 412 31.16 -25.03 0.62
CA THR A 412 31.23 -26.46 0.95
C THR A 412 29.97 -26.91 1.67
N CYS A 413 29.39 -28.03 1.22
CA CYS A 413 28.30 -28.73 1.90
C CYS A 413 28.87 -29.97 2.60
N PRO A 414 28.54 -30.24 3.88
CA PRO A 414 27.58 -29.52 4.73
C PRO A 414 28.18 -28.35 5.52
N GLN A 415 27.40 -27.26 5.65
CA GLN A 415 27.67 -26.20 6.62
C GLN A 415 27.00 -26.52 7.97
N PRO A 416 27.63 -26.23 9.13
CA PRO A 416 27.06 -26.51 10.45
C PRO A 416 25.69 -25.89 10.69
N GLN A 417 25.48 -24.64 10.26
CA GLN A 417 24.18 -23.96 10.40
C GLN A 417 23.10 -24.65 9.56
N THR A 418 23.47 -25.21 8.40
CA THR A 418 22.52 -25.94 7.54
C THR A 418 22.08 -27.24 8.22
N SER A 419 22.99 -27.94 8.90
CA SER A 419 22.65 -29.11 9.72
C SER A 419 21.83 -28.77 10.97
N GLU A 420 22.10 -27.63 11.60
CA GLU A 420 21.35 -27.17 12.76
C GLU A 420 19.89 -26.83 12.39
N HIS A 421 19.68 -26.12 11.28
CA HIS A 421 18.34 -25.83 10.79
C HIS A 421 17.58 -27.08 10.33
N LEU A 422 18.25 -28.02 9.66
CA LEU A 422 17.62 -29.26 9.23
C LEU A 422 17.15 -30.09 10.43
N ALA A 423 17.97 -30.19 11.47
CA ALA A 423 17.60 -30.88 12.70
C ALA A 423 16.45 -30.19 13.44
N ALA A 424 16.42 -28.84 13.46
CA ALA A 424 15.31 -28.09 14.05
C ALA A 424 13.98 -28.37 13.31
N VAL A 425 14.01 -28.44 11.99
CA VAL A 425 12.84 -28.78 11.15
C VAL A 425 12.38 -30.23 11.33
N GLU A 426 13.32 -31.16 11.50
CA GLU A 426 13.03 -32.56 11.84
C GLU A 426 12.37 -32.72 13.22
N ILE A 427 12.82 -31.95 14.22
CA ILE A 427 12.22 -31.92 15.56
C ILE A 427 10.77 -31.43 15.51
N MET A 428 10.50 -30.44 14.65
CA MET A 428 9.15 -29.91 14.42
C MET A 428 8.30 -30.82 13.51
N LYS A 429 8.84 -31.96 13.07
CA LYS A 429 8.16 -32.97 12.22
C LYS A 429 7.63 -32.42 10.90
N LEU A 430 8.36 -31.50 10.27
CA LEU A 430 8.01 -31.06 8.93
C LEU A 430 8.47 -32.10 7.92
N GLU A 431 7.53 -32.76 7.26
CA GLU A 431 7.80 -33.85 6.30
C GLU A 431 8.12 -33.32 4.90
N HIS A 432 7.58 -32.16 4.55
CA HIS A 432 7.67 -31.61 3.21
C HIS A 432 8.82 -30.60 3.11
N LEU A 433 9.92 -31.05 2.51
CA LEU A 433 11.07 -30.20 2.19
C LEU A 433 11.35 -30.16 0.69
N ILE A 434 11.85 -29.01 0.23
CA ILE A 434 12.43 -28.84 -1.11
C ILE A 434 13.82 -28.24 -0.92
N ILE A 435 14.82 -28.86 -1.55
CA ILE A 435 16.20 -28.40 -1.46
C ILE A 435 16.48 -27.49 -2.65
N LEU A 436 16.95 -26.29 -2.39
CA LEU A 436 17.31 -25.29 -3.39
C LEU A 436 18.81 -25.12 -3.42
N GLN A 437 19.44 -25.55 -4.51
CA GLN A 437 20.86 -25.29 -4.77
C GLN A 437 20.97 -23.91 -5.42
N ASN A 438 21.31 -22.89 -4.63
CA ASN A 438 21.36 -21.49 -5.07
C ASN A 438 22.78 -21.07 -5.50
N LYS A 439 22.89 -19.95 -6.22
CA LYS A 439 24.15 -19.40 -6.75
C LYS A 439 24.87 -20.34 -7.73
N VAL A 440 24.10 -21.11 -8.50
CA VAL A 440 24.64 -21.99 -9.55
C VAL A 440 25.31 -21.18 -10.67
N ASP A 441 24.95 -19.91 -10.82
CA ASP A 441 25.59 -18.96 -11.75
C ASP A 441 27.09 -18.71 -11.49
N LEU A 442 27.59 -18.98 -10.28
CA LEU A 442 29.00 -18.76 -9.92
C LEU A 442 29.92 -19.95 -10.21
N ILE A 443 29.35 -21.12 -10.52
CA ILE A 443 30.11 -22.37 -10.63
C ILE A 443 29.92 -23.04 -11.98
N LYS A 444 30.88 -23.89 -12.36
CA LYS A 444 30.77 -24.67 -13.60
C LYS A 444 29.88 -25.91 -13.39
N GLN A 445 29.28 -26.42 -14.47
CA GLN A 445 28.43 -27.61 -14.46
C GLN A 445 29.03 -28.85 -13.74
N PRO A 446 30.31 -29.25 -13.93
CA PRO A 446 30.87 -30.40 -13.21
C PRO A 446 30.94 -30.17 -11.70
N GLN A 447 31.30 -28.96 -11.28
CA GLN A 447 31.32 -28.59 -9.85
C GLN A 447 29.90 -28.59 -9.26
N ALA A 448 28.90 -28.17 -10.03
CA ALA A 448 27.51 -28.20 -9.60
C ALA A 448 27.01 -29.63 -9.35
N LEU A 449 27.39 -30.58 -10.20
CA LEU A 449 27.08 -32.00 -10.05
C LEU A 449 27.80 -32.63 -8.84
N GLU A 450 29.06 -32.30 -8.62
CA GLU A 450 29.80 -32.75 -7.43
C GLU A 450 29.18 -32.21 -6.15
N HIS A 451 28.82 -30.92 -6.14
CA HIS A 451 28.11 -30.31 -5.03
C HIS A 451 26.71 -30.92 -4.82
N GLN A 452 25.99 -31.28 -5.88
CA GLN A 452 24.74 -32.00 -5.75
C GLN A 452 24.93 -33.37 -5.08
N LYS A 453 26.00 -34.11 -5.43
CA LYS A 453 26.34 -35.39 -4.77
C LYS A 453 26.65 -35.20 -3.28
N SER A 454 27.34 -34.12 -2.90
CA SER A 454 27.61 -33.84 -1.48
C SER A 454 26.34 -33.49 -0.71
N ILE A 455 25.39 -32.77 -1.31
CA ILE A 455 24.05 -32.54 -0.74
C ILE A 455 23.32 -33.87 -0.52
N VAL A 456 23.27 -34.74 -1.54
CA VAL A 456 22.62 -36.07 -1.43
C VAL A 456 23.24 -36.90 -0.31
N ALA A 457 24.58 -36.89 -0.20
CA ALA A 457 25.28 -37.59 0.89
C ALA A 457 24.95 -36.99 2.26
N PHE A 458 24.76 -35.68 2.35
CA PHE A 458 24.41 -34.99 3.60
C PHE A 458 22.97 -35.27 4.06
N VAL A 459 22.01 -35.33 3.14
CA VAL A 459 20.58 -35.56 3.49
C VAL A 459 20.24 -37.03 3.71
N LYS A 460 21.14 -37.95 3.36
CA LYS A 460 20.94 -39.39 3.55
C LYS A 460 20.71 -39.72 5.03
N GLY A 461 19.62 -40.43 5.33
CA GLY A 461 19.22 -40.77 6.69
C GLY A 461 18.50 -39.65 7.46
N THR A 462 18.11 -38.58 6.78
CA THR A 462 17.27 -37.50 7.34
C THR A 462 15.91 -37.48 6.64
N VAL A 463 14.96 -36.70 7.19
CA VAL A 463 13.63 -36.48 6.58
C VAL A 463 13.73 -35.92 5.13
N ALA A 464 14.84 -35.24 4.81
CA ALA A 464 15.07 -34.64 3.51
C ALA A 464 15.61 -35.59 2.42
N GLU A 465 15.77 -36.90 2.70
CA GLU A 465 16.33 -37.86 1.73
C GLU A 465 15.49 -37.98 0.44
N SER A 466 14.16 -37.89 0.56
CA SER A 466 13.24 -37.97 -0.59
C SER A 466 12.95 -36.61 -1.24
N SER A 467 13.63 -35.54 -0.81
CA SER A 467 13.33 -34.18 -1.24
C SER A 467 14.00 -33.84 -2.58
N PRO A 468 13.30 -33.16 -3.50
CA PRO A 468 13.88 -32.77 -4.77
C PRO A 468 14.94 -31.68 -4.57
N ILE A 469 16.03 -31.77 -5.33
CA ILE A 469 17.08 -30.75 -5.39
C ILE A 469 16.89 -29.94 -6.68
N VAL A 470 16.60 -28.65 -6.54
CA VAL A 470 16.38 -27.74 -7.67
C VAL A 470 17.54 -26.74 -7.77
N PRO A 471 18.32 -26.76 -8.87
CA PRO A 471 19.35 -25.76 -9.11
C PRO A 471 18.71 -24.45 -9.57
N ILE A 472 19.01 -23.37 -8.86
CA ILE A 472 18.45 -22.04 -9.11
C ILE A 472 19.53 -20.94 -9.07
N SER A 473 19.20 -19.81 -9.70
CA SER A 473 19.88 -18.55 -9.45
C SER A 473 18.84 -17.52 -9.02
N ALA A 474 18.81 -17.22 -7.72
CA ALA A 474 17.87 -16.27 -7.14
C ALA A 474 18.06 -14.85 -7.71
N GLN A 475 19.30 -14.45 -7.94
CA GLN A 475 19.67 -13.12 -8.40
C GLN A 475 19.20 -12.88 -9.84
N LEU A 476 19.41 -13.85 -10.71
CA LEU A 476 19.02 -13.79 -12.13
C LEU A 476 17.57 -14.25 -12.37
N LYS A 477 16.90 -14.77 -11.34
CA LYS A 477 15.54 -15.36 -11.39
C LYS A 477 15.42 -16.54 -12.37
N TYR A 478 16.50 -17.31 -12.55
CA TYR A 478 16.45 -18.55 -13.33
C TYR A 478 15.87 -19.71 -12.50
N ASN A 479 15.10 -20.57 -13.17
CA ASN A 479 14.45 -21.77 -12.62
C ASN A 479 13.46 -21.53 -11.47
N ILE A 480 12.99 -20.29 -11.27
CA ILE A 480 11.95 -19.99 -10.27
C ILE A 480 10.63 -20.69 -10.64
N ASP A 481 10.31 -20.78 -11.93
CA ASP A 481 9.14 -21.49 -12.45
C ASP A 481 9.14 -22.98 -12.05
N ALA A 482 10.32 -23.62 -12.08
CA ALA A 482 10.48 -25.00 -11.64
C ALA A 482 10.27 -25.15 -10.13
N VAL A 483 10.74 -24.21 -9.32
CA VAL A 483 10.46 -24.18 -7.87
C VAL A 483 8.97 -24.08 -7.61
N ASN A 484 8.27 -23.18 -8.31
CA ASN A 484 6.82 -23.03 -8.21
C ASN A 484 6.08 -24.32 -8.58
N GLU A 485 6.53 -25.01 -9.63
CA GLU A 485 6.00 -26.31 -10.00
C GLU A 485 6.17 -27.36 -8.88
N TYR A 486 7.38 -27.45 -8.30
CA TYR A 486 7.64 -28.39 -7.20
C TYR A 486 6.85 -28.04 -5.94
N ILE A 487 6.66 -26.76 -5.62
CA ILE A 487 5.79 -26.31 -4.52
C ILE A 487 4.37 -26.82 -4.75
N VAL A 488 3.84 -26.67 -5.96
CA VAL A 488 2.46 -27.10 -6.28
C VAL A 488 2.30 -28.62 -6.27
N LYS A 489 3.32 -29.37 -6.69
CA LYS A 489 3.23 -30.84 -6.80
C LYS A 489 3.60 -31.60 -5.53
N ARG A 490 4.62 -31.14 -4.80
CA ARG A 490 5.22 -31.90 -3.69
C ARG A 490 4.59 -31.60 -2.35
N ILE A 491 4.16 -30.36 -2.14
CA ILE A 491 3.63 -29.90 -0.85
C ILE A 491 2.11 -30.05 -0.91
N PRO A 492 1.46 -31.01 -0.24
CA PRO A 492 0.00 -31.04 -0.17
C PRO A 492 -0.52 -29.85 0.67
N ILE A 493 -1.81 -29.55 0.53
CA ILE A 493 -2.45 -28.59 1.43
C ILE A 493 -2.76 -29.33 2.74
N PRO A 494 -2.31 -28.82 3.89
CA PRO A 494 -2.62 -29.44 5.17
C PRO A 494 -4.14 -29.38 5.40
N VAL A 495 -4.70 -30.48 5.92
CA VAL A 495 -6.10 -30.50 6.35
C VAL A 495 -6.19 -29.68 7.63
N ARG A 496 -6.91 -28.57 7.57
CA ARG A 496 -7.13 -27.67 8.71
C ARG A 496 -8.59 -27.71 9.11
N ASP A 497 -8.84 -27.62 10.41
CA ASP A 497 -10.19 -27.54 10.94
C ASP A 497 -10.67 -26.09 10.98
N PHE A 498 -11.73 -25.80 10.23
CA PHE A 498 -12.39 -24.50 10.17
C PHE A 498 -13.49 -24.33 11.21
N THR A 499 -14.01 -25.45 11.75
CA THR A 499 -15.19 -25.47 12.63
C THR A 499 -14.86 -25.31 14.10
N SER A 500 -13.66 -25.73 14.49
CA SER A 500 -13.14 -25.51 15.85
C SER A 500 -13.05 -24.03 16.22
N ASP A 501 -12.97 -23.76 17.52
CA ASP A 501 -12.76 -22.40 18.03
C ASP A 501 -11.44 -21.80 17.50
N PRO A 502 -11.44 -20.51 17.12
CA PRO A 502 -10.29 -19.88 16.49
C PRO A 502 -9.12 -19.71 17.45
N ARG A 503 -7.94 -20.16 16.99
CA ARG A 503 -6.66 -20.03 17.70
C ARG A 503 -5.59 -19.51 16.76
N LEU A 504 -5.03 -18.36 17.11
CA LEU A 504 -3.96 -17.68 16.39
C LEU A 504 -2.73 -17.59 17.29
N ILE A 505 -1.58 -17.99 16.75
CA ILE A 505 -0.29 -17.78 17.41
C ILE A 505 0.28 -16.45 16.92
N VAL A 506 0.55 -15.54 17.87
CA VAL A 506 1.14 -14.24 17.58
C VAL A 506 2.65 -14.40 17.41
N ILE A 507 3.14 -14.18 16.20
CA ILE A 507 4.57 -14.29 15.87
C ILE A 507 5.23 -12.91 15.88
N ARG A 508 4.41 -11.86 15.69
CA ARG A 508 4.82 -10.47 15.58
C ARG A 508 3.76 -9.57 16.17
N SER A 509 4.19 -8.42 16.65
CA SER A 509 3.25 -7.35 16.97
C SER A 509 3.78 -6.02 16.45
N PHE A 510 2.84 -5.20 15.98
CA PHE A 510 3.13 -3.95 15.31
C PHE A 510 2.28 -2.84 15.90
N ASP A 511 2.91 -1.69 16.01
CA ASP A 511 2.25 -0.40 16.10
C ASP A 511 2.22 0.18 14.69
N VAL A 512 1.02 0.41 14.16
CA VAL A 512 0.81 0.96 12.81
C VAL A 512 0.81 2.48 12.80
N ASN A 513 0.79 3.11 13.97
CA ASN A 513 0.71 4.56 14.09
C ASN A 513 2.05 5.20 13.73
N LYS A 514 2.00 6.22 12.87
CA LYS A 514 3.19 6.96 12.45
C LYS A 514 3.56 8.00 13.51
N PRO A 515 4.86 8.28 13.70
CA PRO A 515 5.28 9.40 14.56
C PRO A 515 4.67 10.71 14.09
N GLY A 516 4.07 11.48 15.01
CA GLY A 516 3.40 12.74 14.71
C GLY A 516 1.93 12.61 14.31
N ALA A 517 1.35 11.41 14.36
CA ALA A 517 -0.10 11.25 14.26
C ALA A 517 -0.82 11.96 15.43
N GLU A 518 -1.96 12.56 15.14
CA GLU A 518 -2.82 13.16 16.15
C GLU A 518 -3.53 12.06 16.96
N VAL A 519 -3.97 12.40 18.17
CA VAL A 519 -4.59 11.43 19.10
C VAL A 519 -5.87 10.83 18.51
N ASP A 520 -6.62 11.61 17.73
CA ASP A 520 -7.90 11.21 17.16
C ASP A 520 -7.76 10.22 15.99
N ASP A 521 -6.59 10.17 15.31
CA ASP A 521 -6.29 9.23 14.22
C ASP A 521 -5.52 7.98 14.70
N LEU A 522 -5.42 7.77 16.01
CA LEU A 522 -4.71 6.61 16.54
C LEU A 522 -5.50 5.32 16.29
N LYS A 523 -4.86 4.40 15.58
CA LYS A 523 -5.35 3.04 15.37
C LYS A 523 -4.83 2.14 16.49
N GLY A 524 -5.62 1.12 16.84
CA GLY A 524 -5.20 0.13 17.82
C GLY A 524 -4.03 -0.75 17.36
N GLY A 525 -3.49 -1.53 18.28
CA GLY A 525 -2.36 -2.42 18.03
C GLY A 525 -2.69 -3.58 17.09
N VAL A 526 -1.69 -4.03 16.33
CA VAL A 526 -1.84 -5.13 15.37
C VAL A 526 -1.04 -6.35 15.84
N ALA A 527 -1.73 -7.51 15.92
CA ALA A 527 -1.13 -8.81 16.16
C ALA A 527 -0.95 -9.55 14.83
N GLY A 528 0.30 -9.80 14.44
CA GLY A 528 0.65 -10.55 13.25
C GLY A 528 0.93 -12.01 13.59
N GLY A 529 0.22 -12.94 12.96
CA GLY A 529 0.33 -14.35 13.31
C GLY A 529 -0.26 -15.29 12.28
N SER A 530 -0.23 -16.57 12.61
CA SER A 530 -0.88 -17.62 11.82
C SER A 530 -2.00 -18.24 12.64
N ILE A 531 -3.13 -18.46 11.99
CA ILE A 531 -4.25 -19.21 12.57
C ILE A 531 -3.95 -20.70 12.43
N LEU A 532 -4.05 -21.44 13.55
CA LEU A 532 -3.89 -22.89 13.57
C LEU A 532 -5.21 -23.61 13.29
N THR A 533 -6.27 -23.22 14.00
CA THR A 533 -7.60 -23.81 13.94
C THR A 533 -8.65 -22.72 14.00
N GLY A 534 -9.83 -22.99 13.44
CA GLY A 534 -10.99 -22.11 13.44
C GLY A 534 -10.88 -20.88 12.53
N VAL A 535 -12.01 -20.23 12.28
CA VAL A 535 -12.08 -19.01 11.45
C VAL A 535 -12.27 -17.80 12.36
N LEU A 536 -11.49 -16.75 12.13
CA LEU A 536 -11.68 -15.45 12.79
C LEU A 536 -12.58 -14.56 11.94
N HIS A 537 -13.56 -13.92 12.57
CA HIS A 537 -14.44 -12.96 11.91
C HIS A 537 -14.12 -11.53 12.35
N LEU A 538 -14.33 -10.58 11.44
CA LEU A 538 -14.23 -9.17 11.76
C LEU A 538 -15.32 -8.76 12.78
N GLY A 539 -14.97 -7.91 13.75
CA GLY A 539 -15.84 -7.54 14.86
C GLY A 539 -15.93 -8.57 16.01
N GLN A 540 -15.29 -9.74 15.89
CA GLN A 540 -15.29 -10.76 16.93
C GLN A 540 -14.50 -10.30 18.17
N GLU A 541 -15.01 -10.66 19.36
CA GLU A 541 -14.30 -10.47 20.62
C GLU A 541 -13.27 -11.59 20.82
N VAL A 542 -12.06 -11.18 21.18
CA VAL A 542 -10.90 -12.05 21.32
C VAL A 542 -10.20 -11.81 22.65
N GLU A 543 -9.61 -12.86 23.18
CA GLU A 543 -8.71 -12.80 24.33
C GLU A 543 -7.28 -13.15 23.89
N ILE A 544 -6.29 -12.55 24.55
CA ILE A 544 -4.88 -12.91 24.42
C ILE A 544 -4.37 -13.47 25.74
N ARG A 545 -3.81 -14.68 25.69
CA ARG A 545 -3.15 -15.36 26.81
C ARG A 545 -1.67 -15.62 26.49
N PRO A 546 -0.73 -15.49 27.45
CA PRO A 546 -0.94 -15.21 28.88
C PRO A 546 -1.38 -13.78 29.23
N GLY A 547 -1.31 -12.85 28.27
CA GLY A 547 -1.65 -11.45 28.47
C GLY A 547 -0.58 -10.68 29.23
N ILE A 548 -1.00 -9.86 30.20
CA ILE A 548 -0.11 -9.04 31.02
C ILE A 548 0.33 -9.87 32.23
N VAL A 549 1.64 -10.10 32.34
CA VAL A 549 2.25 -10.81 33.46
C VAL A 549 2.79 -9.80 34.46
N THR A 550 2.18 -9.76 35.64
CA THR A 550 2.65 -8.98 36.80
C THR A 550 3.19 -9.91 37.87
N LYS A 551 4.12 -9.42 38.70
CA LYS A 551 4.58 -10.17 39.88
C LYS A 551 3.96 -9.55 41.11
N ASP A 552 3.37 -10.38 41.96
CA ASP A 552 2.87 -9.95 43.26
C ASP A 552 4.04 -9.64 44.22
N SER A 553 3.72 -9.00 45.34
CA SER A 553 4.70 -8.71 46.42
C SER A 553 5.39 -9.96 46.97
N THR A 554 4.77 -11.13 46.83
CA THR A 554 5.33 -12.45 47.21
C THR A 554 6.20 -13.08 46.13
N GLY A 555 6.36 -12.43 44.97
CA GLY A 555 7.12 -12.91 43.83
C GLY A 555 6.40 -13.95 42.96
N ARG A 556 5.13 -14.25 43.24
CA ARG A 556 4.29 -15.11 42.40
C ARG A 556 3.87 -14.37 41.13
N ASN A 557 3.81 -15.10 40.02
CA ASN A 557 3.36 -14.57 38.74
C ASN A 557 1.82 -14.51 38.74
N ARG A 558 1.26 -13.37 38.39
CA ARG A 558 -0.17 -13.11 38.23
C ARG A 558 -0.42 -12.72 36.77
N CYS A 559 -1.35 -13.41 36.11
CA CYS A 559 -1.62 -13.22 34.68
C CYS A 559 -3.02 -12.68 34.45
N LYS A 560 -3.10 -11.54 33.77
CA LYS A 560 -4.35 -10.95 33.34
C LYS A 560 -4.46 -11.02 31.81
N PRO A 561 -5.45 -11.76 31.26
CA PRO A 561 -5.67 -11.80 29.82
C PRO A 561 -6.01 -10.41 29.29
N ILE A 562 -5.69 -10.18 28.02
CA ILE A 562 -6.08 -8.95 27.34
C ILE A 562 -7.31 -9.27 26.50
N PHE A 563 -8.43 -8.64 26.81
CA PHE A 563 -9.64 -8.72 25.99
C PHE A 563 -9.64 -7.58 24.98
N SER A 564 -10.04 -7.88 23.76
CA SER A 564 -10.17 -6.88 22.69
C SER A 564 -11.20 -7.31 21.65
N ARG A 565 -11.43 -6.43 20.68
CA ARG A 565 -12.28 -6.70 19.51
C ARG A 565 -11.45 -6.55 18.24
N ILE A 566 -11.67 -7.45 17.29
CA ILE A 566 -11.06 -7.37 15.96
C ILE A 566 -11.70 -6.21 15.19
N VAL A 567 -10.87 -5.26 14.77
CA VAL A 567 -11.27 -4.10 13.96
C VAL A 567 -11.04 -4.40 12.48
N SER A 568 -9.91 -5.02 12.13
CA SER A 568 -9.60 -5.34 10.75
C SER A 568 -8.77 -6.62 10.63
N LEU A 569 -8.87 -7.27 9.47
CA LEU A 569 -8.08 -8.45 9.13
C LEU A 569 -7.38 -8.17 7.79
N HIS A 570 -6.06 -8.33 7.78
CA HIS A 570 -5.25 -8.05 6.59
C HIS A 570 -4.37 -9.24 6.22
N ALA A 571 -4.37 -9.61 4.95
CA ALA A 571 -3.36 -10.48 4.36
C ALA A 571 -2.51 -9.67 3.38
N GLU A 572 -1.33 -9.25 3.83
CA GLU A 572 -0.46 -8.30 3.13
C GLU A 572 -1.19 -6.97 2.85
N SER A 573 -1.71 -6.79 1.64
CA SER A 573 -2.44 -5.62 1.15
C SER A 573 -3.95 -5.87 1.02
N ASN A 574 -4.38 -7.14 1.07
CA ASN A 574 -5.76 -7.53 0.89
C ASN A 574 -6.53 -7.39 2.22
N HIS A 575 -7.65 -6.68 2.19
CA HIS A 575 -8.60 -6.63 3.30
C HIS A 575 -9.45 -7.90 3.34
N LEU A 576 -9.62 -8.47 4.54
CA LEU A 576 -10.36 -9.70 4.78
C LEU A 576 -11.54 -9.43 5.72
N GLN A 577 -12.68 -10.05 5.45
CA GLN A 577 -13.84 -10.04 6.36
C GLN A 577 -13.80 -11.22 7.34
N PHE A 578 -13.23 -12.33 6.90
CA PHE A 578 -12.97 -13.52 7.70
C PHE A 578 -11.57 -14.02 7.36
N ALA A 579 -10.94 -14.69 8.31
CA ALA A 579 -9.58 -15.16 8.22
C ALA A 579 -9.55 -16.65 8.51
N VAL A 580 -9.08 -17.43 7.54
CA VAL A 580 -9.03 -18.89 7.65
C VAL A 580 -7.73 -19.38 8.31
N PRO A 581 -7.70 -20.60 8.86
CA PRO A 581 -6.48 -21.29 9.23
C PRO A 581 -5.44 -21.29 8.12
N GLY A 582 -4.24 -20.79 8.45
CA GLY A 582 -3.09 -20.76 7.55
C GLY A 582 -2.75 -19.38 7.03
N GLY A 583 -1.61 -19.33 6.35
CA GLY A 583 -1.00 -18.08 5.96
C GLY A 583 -0.62 -17.23 7.16
N LEU A 584 -0.29 -15.97 6.87
CA LEU A 584 0.00 -14.96 7.88
C LEU A 584 -0.95 -13.80 7.74
N ILE A 585 -1.52 -13.42 8.87
CA ILE A 585 -2.62 -12.48 8.95
C ILE A 585 -2.25 -11.42 9.98
N GLY A 586 -2.44 -10.16 9.59
CA GLY A 586 -2.42 -9.02 10.49
C GLY A 586 -3.82 -8.81 11.07
N VAL A 587 -3.99 -9.14 12.34
CA VAL A 587 -5.22 -8.89 13.09
C VAL A 587 -5.11 -7.52 13.75
N GLY A 588 -5.84 -6.55 13.22
CA GLY A 588 -6.00 -5.23 13.83
C GLY A 588 -6.98 -5.33 14.99
N THR A 589 -6.54 -4.92 16.19
CA THR A 589 -7.31 -5.02 17.42
C THR A 589 -7.49 -3.65 18.06
N LYS A 590 -8.43 -3.50 18.99
CA LYS A 590 -8.57 -2.31 19.85
C LYS A 590 -7.56 -2.29 21.02
N ILE A 591 -6.50 -3.10 20.98
CA ILE A 591 -5.48 -3.14 22.02
C ILE A 591 -4.67 -1.84 21.98
N ASP A 592 -4.23 -1.38 23.15
CA ASP A 592 -3.30 -0.26 23.26
C ASP A 592 -2.03 -0.50 22.40
N PRO A 593 -1.70 0.40 21.46
CA PRO A 593 -0.52 0.27 20.60
C PRO A 593 0.80 0.06 21.38
N THR A 594 0.91 0.55 22.61
CA THR A 594 2.09 0.38 23.46
C THR A 594 2.37 -1.08 23.85
N LEU A 595 1.33 -1.91 23.91
CA LEU A 595 1.44 -3.35 24.16
C LEU A 595 1.89 -4.11 22.92
N CYS A 596 1.61 -3.60 21.73
CA CYS A 596 2.01 -4.19 20.46
C CYS A 596 3.36 -3.68 19.94
N ARG A 597 3.91 -2.63 20.54
CA ARG A 597 5.16 -2.01 20.09
C ARG A 597 6.34 -2.97 20.25
N ALA A 598 7.16 -3.05 19.20
CA ALA A 598 8.44 -3.76 19.19
C ALA A 598 8.34 -5.26 19.56
N ASP A 599 7.35 -5.97 19.03
CA ASP A 599 7.23 -7.43 19.18
C ASP A 599 6.98 -7.90 20.64
N ARG A 600 6.31 -7.08 21.46
CA ARG A 600 5.99 -7.42 22.87
C ARG A 600 4.99 -8.57 23.04
N LEU A 601 4.08 -8.78 22.08
CA LEU A 601 3.11 -9.88 22.12
C LEU A 601 3.62 -11.18 21.45
N VAL A 602 4.90 -11.26 21.09
CA VAL A 602 5.42 -12.46 20.41
C VAL A 602 5.37 -13.69 21.31
N GLY A 603 4.85 -14.78 20.75
CA GLY A 603 4.64 -16.04 21.42
C GLY A 603 3.27 -16.16 22.10
N GLN A 604 2.55 -15.06 22.29
CA GLN A 604 1.23 -15.13 22.90
C GLN A 604 0.20 -15.78 21.96
N VAL A 605 -0.84 -16.36 22.56
CA VAL A 605 -1.93 -17.01 21.84
C VAL A 605 -3.16 -16.10 21.90
N LEU A 606 -3.73 -15.81 20.74
CA LEU A 606 -4.96 -15.04 20.57
C LEU A 606 -6.07 -16.00 20.14
N GLY A 607 -7.27 -15.88 20.71
CA GLY A 607 -8.40 -16.69 20.28
C GLY A 607 -9.73 -16.20 20.83
N ALA A 608 -10.77 -17.00 20.63
CA ALA A 608 -12.10 -16.70 21.16
C ALA A 608 -12.10 -16.67 22.69
N VAL A 609 -12.88 -15.76 23.27
CA VAL A 609 -12.98 -15.53 24.72
C VAL A 609 -13.38 -16.81 25.46
N GLY A 610 -12.59 -17.20 26.46
CA GLY A 610 -12.84 -18.35 27.32
C GLY A 610 -12.50 -19.72 26.72
N LYS A 611 -12.02 -19.76 25.47
CA LYS A 611 -11.73 -21.00 24.73
C LYS A 611 -10.24 -21.32 24.62
N LEU A 612 -9.38 -20.42 25.07
CA LEU A 612 -7.93 -20.63 24.98
C LEU A 612 -7.40 -21.68 25.96
N PRO A 613 -6.22 -22.28 25.67
CA PRO A 613 -5.55 -23.21 26.56
C PRO A 613 -5.21 -22.61 27.92
N GLN A 614 -4.85 -23.50 28.85
CA GLN A 614 -4.42 -23.15 30.19
C GLN A 614 -3.03 -22.49 30.17
N ILE A 615 -2.76 -21.70 31.21
CA ILE A 615 -1.47 -21.04 31.41
C ILE A 615 -0.66 -21.89 32.40
N TYR A 616 0.57 -22.21 32.05
CA TYR A 616 1.46 -23.01 32.88
C TYR A 616 2.64 -22.19 33.40
N THR A 617 3.00 -22.40 34.67
CA THR A 617 4.20 -21.83 35.30
C THR A 617 5.32 -22.86 35.47
N GLU A 618 4.95 -24.12 35.66
CA GLU A 618 5.87 -25.25 35.69
C GLU A 618 5.42 -26.27 34.65
N LEU A 619 6.37 -26.83 33.92
CA LEU A 619 6.13 -27.87 32.93
C LEU A 619 6.94 -29.13 33.26
N GLU A 620 6.30 -30.27 33.11
CA GLU A 620 6.97 -31.56 32.97
C GLU A 620 7.00 -31.93 31.49
N ILE A 621 8.20 -32.04 30.96
CA ILE A 621 8.43 -32.35 29.55
C ILE A 621 9.12 -33.70 29.39
N SER A 622 8.81 -34.42 28.31
CA SER A 622 9.63 -35.55 27.86
C SER A 622 10.97 -35.02 27.35
N LEU A 623 12.09 -35.62 27.75
CA LEU A 623 13.42 -35.15 27.41
C LEU A 623 14.11 -36.07 26.40
N PHE A 624 14.46 -35.52 25.23
CA PHE A 624 15.34 -36.17 24.25
C PHE A 624 16.54 -35.26 23.96
N LEU A 625 17.74 -35.69 24.35
CA LEU A 625 18.97 -34.95 24.08
C LEU A 625 19.62 -35.43 22.79
N LEU A 626 20.18 -34.48 22.02
CA LEU A 626 20.97 -34.79 20.84
C LEU A 626 22.27 -35.48 21.25
N ARG A 627 22.76 -36.41 20.43
CA ARG A 627 24.03 -37.12 20.72
C ARG A 627 25.24 -36.19 20.63
N ARG A 628 25.16 -35.16 19.79
CA ARG A 628 26.26 -34.24 19.46
C ARG A 628 25.71 -32.83 19.33
N LEU A 629 26.53 -31.84 19.66
CA LEU A 629 26.20 -30.44 19.43
C LEU A 629 26.20 -30.13 17.93
N LEU A 630 25.14 -29.48 17.48
CA LEU A 630 25.01 -29.00 16.11
C LEU A 630 25.51 -27.55 16.05
N GLY A 631 25.98 -27.11 14.88
CA GLY A 631 26.31 -25.71 14.63
C GLY A 631 27.71 -25.23 15.06
N VAL A 632 28.53 -26.07 15.71
CA VAL A 632 29.90 -25.69 16.13
C VAL A 632 30.94 -26.33 15.20
N LYS A 633 31.85 -25.51 14.63
CA LYS A 633 33.08 -26.00 13.98
C LYS A 633 34.17 -26.04 15.03
N THR A 634 34.51 -27.22 15.54
CA THR A 634 35.77 -27.43 16.26
C THR A 634 36.90 -27.56 15.23
N GLU A 635 38.06 -26.97 15.51
CA GLU A 635 39.26 -27.03 14.65
C GLU A 635 39.69 -28.48 14.41
N ASP A 636 39.57 -29.31 15.45
CA ASP A 636 39.54 -30.76 15.32
C ASP A 636 38.13 -31.20 14.93
N LYS A 637 37.94 -31.84 13.78
CA LYS A 637 36.67 -32.39 13.25
C LYS A 637 35.81 -33.26 14.21
N LYS A 638 36.21 -33.42 15.48
CA LYS A 638 35.46 -34.04 16.56
C LYS A 638 34.36 -33.10 17.06
N GLN A 639 33.12 -33.44 16.75
CA GLN A 639 31.91 -32.81 17.30
C GLN A 639 31.79 -33.08 18.81
N THR A 640 31.60 -32.03 19.60
CA THR A 640 31.45 -32.10 21.07
C THR A 640 30.15 -32.82 21.45
N LYS A 641 30.23 -33.74 22.43
CA LYS A 641 29.06 -34.50 22.95
C LYS A 641 28.21 -33.61 23.87
N VAL A 642 26.89 -33.75 23.78
CA VAL A 642 25.95 -33.05 24.69
C VAL A 642 25.98 -33.72 26.07
N SER A 643 26.18 -32.91 27.12
CA SER A 643 26.08 -33.39 28.51
C SER A 643 24.64 -33.40 29.01
N LYS A 644 24.34 -34.26 29.99
CA LYS A 644 23.02 -34.34 30.62
C LYS A 644 22.66 -33.02 31.33
N LEU A 645 21.36 -32.75 31.46
CA LEU A 645 20.85 -31.57 32.15
C LEU A 645 21.13 -31.65 33.66
N VAL A 646 21.50 -30.51 34.26
CA VAL A 646 21.80 -30.41 35.69
C VAL A 646 20.66 -29.69 36.41
N LYS A 647 20.39 -30.06 37.66
CA LYS A 647 19.41 -29.34 38.50
C LYS A 647 19.84 -27.88 38.68
N ASN A 648 18.86 -26.99 38.73
CA ASN A 648 18.99 -25.53 38.84
C ASN A 648 19.66 -24.83 37.66
N GLU A 649 19.90 -25.55 36.56
CA GLU A 649 20.39 -24.96 35.32
C GLU A 649 19.33 -24.09 34.63
N LEU A 650 19.77 -22.97 34.03
CA LEU A 650 18.94 -22.11 33.20
C LEU A 650 19.06 -22.51 31.74
N LEU A 651 17.91 -22.83 31.15
CA LEU A 651 17.77 -23.17 29.74
C LEU A 651 16.86 -22.14 29.06
N LEU A 652 17.03 -22.00 27.75
CA LEU A 652 16.06 -21.31 26.91
C LEU A 652 15.13 -22.36 26.32
N ILE A 653 13.83 -22.18 26.55
CA ILE A 653 12.79 -23.11 26.19
C ILE A 653 11.90 -22.43 25.16
N ASN A 654 11.79 -23.05 23.99
CA ASN A 654 10.84 -22.63 22.96
C ASN A 654 9.69 -23.62 22.92
N ILE A 655 8.49 -23.14 23.24
CA ILE A 655 7.24 -23.89 23.25
C ILE A 655 6.38 -23.29 22.14
N GLY A 656 6.20 -24.00 21.03
CA GLY A 656 5.63 -23.41 19.82
C GLY A 656 6.40 -22.15 19.41
N SER A 657 5.74 -20.98 19.45
CA SER A 657 6.37 -19.67 19.21
C SER A 657 6.70 -18.87 20.48
N THR A 658 6.41 -19.39 21.68
CA THR A 658 6.79 -18.77 22.96
C THR A 658 8.23 -19.11 23.30
N SER A 659 9.09 -18.09 23.44
CA SER A 659 10.44 -18.24 23.98
C SER A 659 10.50 -17.75 25.42
N THR A 660 10.83 -18.65 26.36
CA THR A 660 10.99 -18.29 27.78
C THR A 660 12.23 -18.94 28.38
N GLY A 661 12.80 -18.30 29.42
CA GLY A 661 13.78 -18.94 30.26
C GLY A 661 13.13 -20.00 31.15
N GLY A 662 13.82 -21.11 31.39
CA GLY A 662 13.36 -22.16 32.29
C GLY A 662 14.46 -22.64 33.21
N ARG A 663 14.15 -22.79 34.50
CA ARG A 663 15.04 -23.39 35.48
C ARG A 663 14.68 -24.85 35.70
N VAL A 664 15.64 -25.74 35.54
CA VAL A 664 15.44 -27.18 35.73
C VAL A 664 15.30 -27.48 37.23
N LEU A 665 14.14 -27.97 37.67
CA LEU A 665 13.88 -28.34 39.06
C LEU A 665 14.33 -29.76 39.36
N SER A 666 14.00 -30.70 38.47
CA SER A 666 14.39 -32.10 38.58
C SER A 666 14.52 -32.73 37.20
N VAL A 667 15.45 -33.69 37.10
CA VAL A 667 15.71 -34.45 35.87
C VAL A 667 15.60 -35.92 36.23
N LYS A 668 14.68 -36.63 35.56
CA LYS A 668 14.61 -38.08 35.48
C LYS A 668 15.16 -38.51 34.10
N ALA A 669 15.30 -39.81 33.86
CA ALA A 669 15.90 -40.33 32.62
C ALA A 669 15.24 -39.74 31.35
N ASP A 670 13.91 -39.78 31.28
CA ASP A 670 13.14 -39.35 30.10
C ASP A 670 12.21 -38.16 30.37
N LEU A 671 12.23 -37.60 31.59
CA LEU A 671 11.35 -36.50 32.01
C LEU A 671 12.15 -35.42 32.72
N ALA A 672 11.86 -34.16 32.42
CA ALA A 672 12.40 -33.01 33.14
C ALA A 672 11.27 -32.12 33.64
N LYS A 673 11.33 -31.73 34.92
CA LYS A 673 10.45 -30.72 35.49
C LYS A 673 11.16 -29.37 35.45
N ILE A 674 10.55 -28.38 34.81
CA ILE A 674 11.13 -27.07 34.56
C ILE A 674 10.16 -25.99 35.03
N GLN A 675 10.68 -25.04 35.81
CA GLN A 675 9.97 -23.83 36.19
C GLN A 675 10.24 -22.73 35.16
N LEU A 676 9.20 -22.17 34.57
CA LEU A 676 9.31 -21.10 33.57
C LEU A 676 9.51 -19.73 34.25
N THR A 677 10.34 -18.88 33.66
CA THR A 677 10.52 -17.50 34.14
C THR A 677 9.34 -16.62 33.82
N SER A 678 8.75 -16.81 32.65
CA SER A 678 7.49 -16.22 32.24
C SER A 678 6.50 -17.35 31.98
N PRO A 679 5.25 -17.22 32.44
CA PRO A 679 4.23 -18.22 32.19
C PRO A 679 3.94 -18.33 30.69
N ALA A 680 3.59 -19.53 30.24
CA ALA A 680 3.30 -19.82 28.83
C ALA A 680 1.90 -20.44 28.70
N CYS A 681 1.17 -20.03 27.66
CA CYS A 681 -0.09 -20.66 27.28
C CYS A 681 0.26 -21.79 26.29
N THR A 682 -0.03 -23.02 26.65
CA THR A 682 0.38 -24.21 25.88
C THR A 682 -0.58 -25.37 26.12
N GLU A 683 -0.60 -26.34 25.22
CA GLU A 683 -1.37 -27.58 25.36
C GLU A 683 -0.48 -28.78 25.68
N VAL A 684 -1.07 -29.79 26.34
CA VAL A 684 -0.40 -31.06 26.56
C VAL A 684 -0.11 -31.73 25.21
N GLY A 685 1.13 -32.16 25.00
CA GLY A 685 1.63 -32.76 23.77
C GLY A 685 2.38 -31.79 22.85
N GLU A 686 2.30 -30.48 23.11
CA GLU A 686 2.99 -29.47 22.31
C GLU A 686 4.51 -29.65 22.36
N LYS A 687 5.18 -29.37 21.23
CA LYS A 687 6.61 -29.60 21.07
C LYS A 687 7.41 -28.50 21.71
N VAL A 688 8.51 -28.91 22.33
CA VAL A 688 9.42 -28.04 23.06
C VAL A 688 10.83 -28.24 22.55
N ALA A 689 11.51 -27.16 22.18
CA ALA A 689 12.93 -27.17 21.87
C ALA A 689 13.73 -26.60 23.05
N LEU A 690 14.81 -27.30 23.41
CA LEU A 690 15.67 -26.95 24.53
C LEU A 690 17.00 -26.42 24.02
N SER A 691 17.33 -25.20 24.45
CA SER A 691 18.59 -24.56 24.13
C SER A 691 19.39 -24.26 25.39
N ARG A 692 20.70 -24.51 25.32
CA ARG A 692 21.66 -24.27 26.40
C ARG A 692 22.62 -23.16 26.01
N ARG A 693 23.07 -22.38 26.99
CA ARG A 693 24.07 -21.35 26.75
C ARG A 693 25.47 -21.97 26.75
N ILE A 694 26.13 -21.99 25.60
CA ILE A 694 27.49 -22.50 25.38
C ILE A 694 28.27 -21.41 24.66
N GLU A 695 29.48 -21.07 25.12
CA GLU A 695 30.33 -20.02 24.52
C GLU A 695 29.58 -18.69 24.33
N LYS A 696 28.76 -18.31 25.31
CA LYS A 696 27.88 -17.11 25.31
C LYS A 696 26.68 -17.16 24.35
N HIS A 697 26.55 -18.18 23.51
CA HIS A 697 25.45 -18.35 22.55
C HIS A 697 24.45 -19.42 22.99
N TRP A 698 23.19 -19.29 22.59
CA TRP A 698 22.18 -20.33 22.79
C TRP A 698 22.31 -21.36 21.68
N ARG A 699 22.48 -22.64 22.06
CA ARG A 699 22.64 -23.77 21.14
C ARG A 699 21.58 -24.81 21.43
N LEU A 700 21.02 -25.40 20.38
CA LEU A 700 20.03 -26.46 20.50
C LEU A 700 20.70 -27.73 21.07
N VAL A 701 20.19 -28.22 22.20
CA VAL A 701 20.73 -29.41 22.89
C VAL A 701 19.78 -30.60 22.87
N GLY A 702 18.49 -30.36 22.72
CA GLY A 702 17.48 -31.39 22.75
C GLY A 702 16.09 -30.87 22.47
N TRP A 703 15.14 -31.78 22.50
CA TRP A 703 13.73 -31.50 22.27
C TRP A 703 12.86 -32.38 23.15
N GLY A 704 11.58 -32.06 23.19
CA GLY A 704 10.63 -32.68 24.07
C GLY A 704 9.19 -32.40 23.69
N SER A 705 8.29 -32.91 24.52
CA SER A 705 6.86 -32.61 24.46
C SER A 705 6.32 -32.37 25.86
N VAL A 706 5.38 -31.44 25.98
CA VAL A 706 4.70 -31.16 27.26
C VAL A 706 3.86 -32.37 27.65
N GLN A 707 4.03 -32.88 28.87
CA GLN A 707 3.26 -34.02 29.39
C GLN A 707 2.22 -33.56 30.41
N ARG A 708 2.61 -32.65 31.30
CA ARG A 708 1.74 -32.01 32.30
C ARG A 708 2.41 -30.77 32.85
N GLY A 709 1.68 -29.96 33.61
CA GLY A 709 2.25 -28.78 34.25
C GLY A 709 1.41 -28.27 35.40
N THR A 710 1.98 -27.35 36.16
CA THR A 710 1.26 -26.63 37.21
C THR A 710 0.54 -25.45 36.56
N VAL A 711 -0.79 -25.52 36.57
CA VAL A 711 -1.68 -24.51 36.00
C VAL A 711 -1.67 -23.28 36.90
N LEU A 712 -1.62 -22.10 36.28
CA LEU A 712 -1.87 -20.83 36.92
C LEU A 712 -3.30 -20.40 36.60
N GLU A 713 -4.12 -20.22 37.63
CA GLU A 713 -5.45 -19.64 37.45
C GLU A 713 -5.35 -18.20 36.99
N VAL A 714 -6.29 -17.84 36.14
CA VAL A 714 -6.39 -16.54 35.51
C VAL A 714 -7.32 -15.67 36.36
N ASP A 715 -6.96 -14.41 36.58
CA ASP A 715 -7.79 -13.46 37.35
C ASP A 715 -8.97 -12.88 36.57
#